data_AF-A0A147K100-F1
#
_entry.id   AF-A0A147K100-F1
#
_cell.length_a   1.000
_cell.length_b   1.000
_cell.length_c   1.000
_cell.angle_alpha   90.00
_cell.angle_beta   90.00
_cell.angle_gamma   90.00
#
_symmetry.space_group_name_H-M   'P 1'
#
loop_
_entity.id
_entity.type
_entity.pdbx_description
1 polymer ?
#
loop_
_entity_poly.entity_id
_entity_poly.type
_entity_poly.pdbx_seq_one_letter_code
_entity_poly.pdbx_strand_id
1 'polypeptide(L)'
;MTDSRGIATSVIIAIIIAVTLSAGLGYFCLQAQKQWAQEHPSEGPYLPENRPPTGPIRPEQRTEGEKSTGWFKTGLEDDIVLSAAGFKNSESMDDWFVSGQSADLTLGPLGLEESGGPSFLNHPMGVATDGERLFVADTCNNRVLIWNRIPVSNYAPADIVLGQPDFNSSASRRGKNGLNWPISVATDGKRLFVADTGNNRILIWNTIPTNNFAPADVVVGREDFESVEEVPGVDQTRNLFCWPWGVWSDGTRLFVADTTFGRVMIWNNIPTQNGQPADVILTKRSEKEPLGTVRGIRSDGTRLIVNCHDGWVYIWKNIPTKDDTFPDFIVQYINAETEPGFDGQRILIAHYHIILVWNSIDDLMDNKPHNIVLGDMSAPLPSRNRMFLPRSIATDGKRLIVAERYGSRVLIWNSFPKENYTPPDVVLGQPDFNTNVFLSRIGVDQVAGISTDGTNLMTAHGLEARIMIWRSMPEKTGQPADVVLGWSDFDPNTRIGGPGQTDGWSVFTDGTRVFAASEPYCKLQIWNTIPTRNGQPPDVEIGRPGEAGRLGLNHPTRVVTDGKRVVVADWGNNRVLIWNTIPQDNETPADLVIGQPDFDSTEPRSGLDGLNEPWSVFTDGKRLYVGQRGLPNRILIWNTFPTKNGQPADIEISGWKSEKWGGISGPWSIFSDGTHLFVTAISGHRVLIWNTIPTHDNQPPDVVLGQPNLETLWGSTSRYGLRAPSDVTFDGVHLWVGEVTWSHRAVRFSIPNPRAVILKPPSDITTSSMKLTWSVATREDFIRYEVHMSTEPGFDLSDKTIIATITDRSNSSITINNLNSNTTYWFKVRTCYADGKYGDSVQRWATTKASMVSGEWMERETDHFKIYYRAGYEQQANSLLEAHENVYEFVTGFIGYAPPTRTEIYLCSTPEEYAEVGNTPPEAKPAVGASAGQWSNGVLSYYNTFSGSGVAHEFVHAVESQLLGFERPTWWKEGLACYLTYKFTGEPGPGGIYPDQLSDFTRSILENDPPFKNLSELEGEIVLTKFGYEESTSVFLFIEENYGESKIKEIIRAADAVENVHAAFQAVLGVSFQAFEAGWRKCLTRSVVAIAEAKSAVGAAEREGRTHGLHEAKARLSEAQNAFNFGRFGEAWEKASEAYTIAESATHEAAGPSQGAPWIWAGVGIAVAVIVLAFLLTRKRK
;
A
#
# COMPACT_ATOMS: atom_id res chain seq x y z
N MET A 1 46.76 21.73 15.42
CA MET A 1 48.14 21.27 15.71
C MET A 1 48.05 19.77 15.97
N THR A 2 48.18 18.87 14.99
CA THR A 2 49.42 18.40 14.31
C THR A 2 50.50 17.88 15.27
N ASP A 3 50.26 16.73 15.91
CA ASP A 3 51.33 15.73 16.08
C ASP A 3 50.73 14.31 16.17
N SER A 4 51.02 13.50 15.15
CA SER A 4 50.50 12.14 14.97
C SER A 4 51.30 11.07 15.74
N ARG A 5 52.25 11.47 16.61
CA ARG A 5 53.08 10.53 17.39
C ARG A 5 52.62 10.28 18.84
N GLY A 6 51.84 11.19 19.45
CA GLY A 6 51.33 11.01 20.83
C GLY A 6 50.18 10.01 20.94
N ILE A 7 49.32 9.97 19.91
CA ILE A 7 48.12 9.10 19.87
C ILE A 7 48.52 7.63 19.68
N ALA A 8 49.61 7.36 18.96
CA ALA A 8 50.11 6.00 18.75
C ALA A 8 50.59 5.33 20.05
N THR A 9 51.20 6.07 20.97
CA THR A 9 51.73 5.53 22.23
C THR A 9 50.63 5.20 23.25
N SER A 10 49.58 6.03 23.34
CA SER A 10 48.44 5.77 24.24
C SER A 10 47.58 4.59 23.78
N VAL A 11 47.47 4.39 22.46
CA VAL A 11 46.76 3.23 21.88
C VAL A 11 47.55 1.93 22.13
N ILE A 12 48.88 1.96 22.07
CA ILE A 12 49.73 0.77 22.35
C ILE A 12 49.67 0.35 23.83
N ILE A 13 49.64 1.30 24.78
CA ILE A 13 49.53 0.98 26.22
C ILE A 13 48.15 0.41 26.57
N ALA A 14 47.07 0.92 25.96
CA ALA A 14 45.72 0.39 26.15
C ALA A 14 45.59 -1.05 25.61
N ILE A 15 46.25 -1.36 24.49
CA ILE A 15 46.27 -2.72 23.91
C ILE A 15 47.05 -3.70 24.81
N ILE A 16 48.17 -3.28 25.42
CA ILE A 16 48.96 -4.15 26.33
C ILE A 16 48.19 -4.47 27.63
N ILE A 17 47.46 -3.51 28.19
CA ILE A 17 46.65 -3.73 29.41
C ILE A 17 45.47 -4.66 29.12
N ALA A 18 44.81 -4.51 27.97
CA ALA A 18 43.71 -5.38 27.55
C ALA A 18 44.16 -6.84 27.31
N VAL A 19 45.33 -7.05 26.70
CA VAL A 19 45.89 -8.40 26.46
C VAL A 19 46.33 -9.09 27.77
N THR A 20 46.84 -8.34 28.75
CA THR A 20 47.30 -8.92 30.03
C THR A 20 46.14 -9.32 30.95
N LEU A 21 45.03 -8.56 30.95
CA LEU A 21 43.81 -8.91 31.70
C LEU A 21 43.07 -10.12 31.10
N SER A 22 43.13 -10.29 29.78
CA SER A 22 42.52 -11.41 29.05
C SER A 22 43.18 -12.77 29.36
N ALA A 23 44.50 -12.79 29.58
CA ALA A 23 45.25 -14.01 29.90
C ALA A 23 45.06 -14.49 31.36
N GLY A 24 44.77 -13.58 32.30
CA GLY A 24 44.51 -13.91 33.71
C GLY A 24 43.17 -14.61 33.96
N LEU A 25 42.11 -14.23 33.23
CA LEU A 25 40.78 -14.83 33.36
C LEU A 25 40.72 -16.28 32.85
N GLY A 26 41.51 -16.63 31.83
CA GLY A 26 41.59 -18.00 31.30
C GLY A 26 42.23 -19.00 32.27
N TYR A 27 43.22 -18.58 33.06
CA TYR A 27 43.90 -19.43 34.06
C TYR A 27 43.00 -19.75 35.27
N PHE A 28 42.17 -18.80 35.72
CA PHE A 28 41.22 -19.01 36.82
C PHE A 28 40.05 -19.93 36.44
N CYS A 29 39.55 -19.88 35.19
CA CYS A 29 38.50 -20.77 34.73
C CYS A 29 38.96 -22.25 34.64
N LEU A 30 40.24 -22.48 34.30
CA LEU A 30 40.83 -23.83 34.21
C LEU A 30 41.07 -24.47 35.59
N GLN A 31 41.33 -23.68 36.63
CA GLN A 31 41.49 -24.17 38.01
C GLN A 31 40.14 -24.49 38.66
N ALA A 32 39.10 -23.69 38.38
CA ALA A 32 37.74 -23.97 38.85
C ALA A 32 37.16 -25.28 38.28
N GLN A 33 37.46 -25.59 37.01
CA GLN A 33 37.07 -26.86 36.37
C GLN A 33 37.77 -28.10 36.98
N LYS A 34 39.04 -27.98 37.41
CA LYS A 34 39.78 -29.08 38.04
C LYS A 34 39.31 -29.38 39.46
N GLN A 35 38.84 -28.37 40.19
CA GLN A 35 38.34 -28.51 41.54
C GLN A 35 36.94 -29.16 41.56
N TRP A 36 36.07 -28.81 40.62
CA TRP A 36 34.73 -29.40 40.47
C TRP A 36 34.76 -30.92 40.18
N ALA A 37 35.73 -31.38 39.38
CA ALA A 37 35.92 -32.79 39.04
C ALA A 37 36.46 -33.66 40.19
N GLN A 38 37.01 -33.06 41.26
CA GLN A 38 37.49 -33.77 42.44
C GLN A 38 36.41 -33.93 43.53
N GLU A 39 35.38 -33.08 43.53
CA GLU A 39 34.35 -33.06 44.58
C GLU A 39 33.15 -33.98 44.30
N HIS A 40 33.01 -34.53 43.08
CA HIS A 40 31.85 -35.35 42.66
C HIS A 40 32.24 -36.64 41.87
N PRO A 41 32.77 -37.68 42.53
CA PRO A 41 33.33 -38.86 41.87
C PRO A 41 32.31 -39.97 41.46
N SER A 42 30.99 -39.79 41.65
CA SER A 42 30.01 -40.88 41.50
C SER A 42 28.91 -40.71 40.43
N GLU A 43 29.03 -39.75 39.49
CA GLU A 43 28.05 -39.59 38.40
C GLU A 43 28.75 -39.69 37.04
N GLY A 44 28.58 -40.83 36.36
CA GLY A 44 29.10 -41.08 35.00
C GLY A 44 28.14 -40.57 33.91
N PRO A 45 28.62 -40.32 32.67
CA PRO A 45 27.88 -39.53 31.70
C PRO A 45 26.88 -40.34 30.87
N TYR A 46 25.66 -39.81 30.73
CA TYR A 46 24.82 -39.95 29.53
C TYR A 46 24.24 -38.56 29.19
N LEU A 47 24.33 -38.20 27.91
CA LEU A 47 23.97 -36.92 27.25
C LEU A 47 22.45 -36.66 27.24
N PRO A 48 21.90 -35.51 26.75
CA PRO A 48 22.45 -34.23 26.25
C PRO A 48 21.74 -32.96 26.81
N GLU A 49 22.26 -31.74 26.57
CA GLU A 49 21.46 -30.58 26.14
C GLU A 49 22.32 -29.33 25.85
N ASN A 50 21.91 -28.60 24.80
CA ASN A 50 22.50 -27.37 24.29
C ASN A 50 22.02 -26.14 25.08
N ARG A 51 22.91 -25.19 25.36
CA ARG A 51 22.76 -23.78 24.96
C ARG A 51 24.10 -22.99 25.07
N PRO A 52 24.24 -21.88 24.32
CA PRO A 52 25.50 -21.35 23.79
C PRO A 52 26.14 -20.29 24.73
N PRO A 53 27.39 -19.84 24.47
CA PRO A 53 27.50 -18.53 23.79
C PRO A 53 28.78 -18.31 22.92
N THR A 54 28.57 -17.58 21.82
CA THR A 54 29.41 -16.52 21.22
C THR A 54 30.85 -16.35 21.76
N GLY A 55 31.90 -16.66 20.99
CA GLY A 55 32.59 -15.73 20.08
C GLY A 55 34.13 -15.82 20.24
N PRO A 56 34.96 -15.00 19.55
CA PRO A 56 35.25 -15.15 18.12
C PRO A 56 36.77 -15.01 17.75
N ILE A 57 37.14 -15.48 16.54
CA ILE A 57 38.26 -15.00 15.66
C ILE A 57 39.72 -15.41 16.07
N ARG A 58 40.70 -15.81 15.23
CA ARG A 58 41.05 -15.57 13.80
C ARG A 58 41.96 -16.71 13.25
N PRO A 59 42.13 -16.80 11.92
CA PRO A 59 42.76 -17.91 11.18
C PRO A 59 44.10 -17.51 10.52
N GLU A 60 44.94 -18.48 10.11
CA GLU A 60 45.69 -18.43 8.83
C GLU A 60 46.09 -19.84 8.32
N GLN A 61 46.15 -19.93 6.99
CA GLN A 61 46.56 -21.03 6.10
C GLN A 61 45.52 -22.11 5.74
N ARG A 62 44.86 -21.90 4.57
CA ARG A 62 45.06 -22.78 3.38
C ARG A 62 44.46 -22.15 2.11
N THR A 63 45.38 -21.88 1.19
CA THR A 63 45.25 -21.61 -0.26
C THR A 63 44.69 -22.84 -0.99
N GLU A 64 44.15 -22.82 -2.22
CA GLU A 64 43.57 -21.83 -3.14
C GLU A 64 42.86 -22.66 -4.22
N GLY A 65 41.76 -22.17 -4.78
CA GLY A 65 40.97 -22.87 -5.81
C GLY A 65 39.55 -22.34 -5.93
N GLU A 66 39.45 -21.02 -6.14
CA GLU A 66 38.32 -20.22 -6.64
C GLU A 66 36.99 -20.23 -5.85
N LYS A 67 36.88 -19.23 -4.97
CA LYS A 67 35.73 -18.86 -4.12
C LYS A 67 34.98 -17.67 -4.70
N SER A 68 33.64 -17.74 -4.67
CA SER A 68 32.76 -16.57 -4.61
C SER A 68 32.73 -16.00 -3.18
N THR A 69 33.25 -14.79 -2.99
CA THR A 69 33.07 -13.90 -1.83
C THR A 69 31.83 -13.02 -2.12
N GLY A 70 30.84 -12.76 -1.27
CA GLY A 70 30.87 -12.48 0.17
C GLY A 70 30.34 -11.05 0.36
N TRP A 71 29.01 -10.90 0.53
CA TRP A 71 28.34 -9.62 0.77
C TRP A 71 28.74 -9.02 2.13
N PHE A 72 28.76 -7.69 2.16
CA PHE A 72 29.61 -6.82 2.97
C PHE A 72 29.19 -6.67 4.45
N LYS A 73 30.20 -6.43 5.30
CA LYS A 73 30.08 -5.57 6.48
C LYS A 73 29.98 -4.11 6.04
N THR A 74 29.15 -3.32 6.69
CA THR A 74 29.43 -1.90 6.90
C THR A 74 29.07 -1.54 8.35
N GLY A 75 30.08 -1.18 9.12
CA GLY A 75 29.93 -0.09 10.07
C GLY A 75 30.46 1.16 9.36
N LEU A 76 29.72 2.26 9.46
CA LEU A 76 30.19 3.64 9.60
C LEU A 76 28.96 4.54 9.57
N GLU A 77 28.71 5.18 10.71
CA GLU A 77 28.16 6.53 10.79
C GLU A 77 29.01 7.43 9.90
N ASP A 78 28.38 8.16 8.98
CA ASP A 78 28.51 9.61 8.78
C ASP A 78 27.92 10.03 7.42
N ASP A 79 27.11 11.08 7.51
CA ASP A 79 26.56 11.97 6.48
C ASP A 79 26.68 11.56 5.00
N ILE A 80 25.57 11.07 4.45
CA ILE A 80 25.30 11.15 3.01
C ILE A 80 24.05 12.00 2.83
N VAL A 81 24.30 13.25 2.43
CA VAL A 81 23.34 14.09 1.71
C VAL A 81 22.80 13.27 0.54
N LEU A 82 21.50 12.98 0.52
CA LEU A 82 20.81 12.45 -0.66
C LEU A 82 20.91 13.50 -1.76
N SER A 83 21.97 13.43 -2.56
CA SER A 83 22.00 14.11 -3.85
C SER A 83 20.95 13.44 -4.73
N ALA A 84 19.93 14.21 -5.07
CA ALA A 84 19.10 13.96 -6.24
C ALA A 84 20.03 13.78 -7.46
N ALA A 85 20.28 12.54 -7.86
CA ALA A 85 20.99 12.23 -9.09
C ALA A 85 20.53 10.88 -9.60
N GLY A 86 19.62 10.87 -10.58
CA GLY A 86 19.29 9.64 -11.30
C GLY A 86 18.10 9.72 -12.26
N PHE A 87 17.04 10.43 -11.90
CA PHE A 87 15.98 10.75 -12.85
C PHE A 87 16.22 12.16 -13.36
N LYS A 88 16.64 12.27 -14.62
CA LYS A 88 16.30 13.48 -15.35
C LYS A 88 14.78 13.57 -15.25
N ASN A 89 14.27 14.63 -14.63
CA ASN A 89 13.01 15.20 -15.05
C ASN A 89 13.21 15.47 -16.56
N SER A 90 12.86 14.51 -17.41
CA SER A 90 12.53 14.86 -18.78
C SER A 90 11.46 15.92 -18.64
N GLU A 91 11.71 17.08 -19.22
CA GLU A 91 10.82 18.23 -19.25
C GLU A 91 9.35 17.75 -19.26
N SER A 92 8.60 18.20 -18.26
CA SER A 92 7.24 17.81 -17.91
C SER A 92 6.38 17.42 -19.12
N MET A 93 6.15 16.13 -19.28
CA MET A 93 4.90 15.65 -19.88
C MET A 93 3.94 15.43 -18.71
N ASP A 94 3.34 16.50 -18.20
CA ASP A 94 2.22 16.48 -17.23
C ASP A 94 0.96 15.76 -17.81
N ASP A 95 1.08 15.23 -19.04
CA ASP A 95 0.06 14.54 -19.83
C ASP A 95 0.47 13.08 -20.15
N TRP A 96 1.25 12.41 -19.30
CA TRP A 96 1.66 11.00 -19.45
C TRP A 96 1.55 10.21 -18.14
N PHE A 97 1.65 8.87 -18.18
CA PHE A 97 1.58 8.03 -16.97
C PHE A 97 2.63 8.45 -15.93
N VAL A 98 2.28 8.34 -14.64
CA VAL A 98 3.21 8.62 -13.53
C VAL A 98 3.41 7.39 -12.65
N SER A 99 4.62 7.23 -12.10
CA SER A 99 4.91 6.08 -11.23
C SER A 99 4.02 6.10 -9.99
N GLY A 100 3.46 4.94 -9.62
CA GLY A 100 2.50 4.84 -8.52
C GLY A 100 1.11 5.41 -8.83
N GLN A 101 0.83 5.79 -10.08
CA GLN A 101 -0.50 6.23 -10.48
C GLN A 101 -1.54 5.17 -10.12
N SER A 102 -2.68 5.63 -9.59
CA SER A 102 -3.82 4.75 -9.35
C SER A 102 -4.51 4.34 -10.63
N ALA A 103 -4.93 3.09 -10.71
CA ALA A 103 -5.97 2.69 -11.64
C ALA A 103 -7.23 3.52 -11.40
N ASP A 104 -7.96 3.78 -12.49
CA ASP A 104 -9.19 4.57 -12.50
C ASP A 104 -10.40 3.75 -12.98
N LEU A 105 -10.17 2.53 -13.47
CA LEU A 105 -11.22 1.56 -13.77
C LEU A 105 -10.73 0.16 -13.39
N THR A 106 -11.67 -0.69 -12.97
CA THR A 106 -11.47 -2.14 -12.91
C THR A 106 -12.62 -2.87 -13.58
N LEU A 107 -12.32 -3.97 -14.26
CA LEU A 107 -13.24 -4.94 -14.83
C LEU A 107 -12.99 -6.27 -14.13
N GLY A 108 -14.02 -6.90 -13.55
CA GLY A 108 -13.90 -8.24 -12.94
C GLY A 108 -14.27 -8.34 -11.45
N PRO A 109 -14.34 -7.24 -10.67
CA PRO A 109 -15.10 -7.16 -9.41
C PRO A 109 -15.92 -5.85 -9.23
N LEU A 110 -16.61 -5.70 -8.07
CA LEU A 110 -17.32 -4.47 -7.64
C LEU A 110 -16.35 -3.28 -7.56
N GLY A 111 -16.43 -2.33 -8.50
CA GLY A 111 -15.81 -1.00 -8.44
C GLY A 111 -14.32 -0.92 -8.03
N LEU A 112 -13.78 0.30 -7.98
CA LEU A 112 -12.51 0.54 -7.27
C LEU A 112 -12.87 1.04 -5.87
N GLU A 113 -12.60 0.22 -4.86
CA GLU A 113 -12.86 0.54 -3.44
C GLU A 113 -14.34 0.61 -3.04
N GLU A 114 -15.22 0.00 -3.84
CA GLU A 114 -16.64 -0.19 -3.53
C GLU A 114 -16.95 -1.64 -3.16
N SER A 115 -17.63 -1.88 -2.05
CA SER A 115 -18.06 -3.21 -1.60
C SER A 115 -19.51 -3.55 -1.94
N GLY A 116 -20.25 -2.62 -2.55
CA GLY A 116 -21.63 -2.85 -3.00
C GLY A 116 -22.69 -2.87 -1.90
N GLY A 117 -22.34 -2.63 -0.63
CA GLY A 117 -23.29 -2.54 0.48
C GLY A 117 -23.29 -3.76 1.42
N PRO A 118 -24.17 -3.77 2.44
CA PRO A 118 -24.19 -4.76 3.53
C PRO A 118 -24.65 -6.16 3.11
N SER A 119 -25.25 -6.28 1.93
CA SER A 119 -25.84 -7.53 1.41
C SER A 119 -25.02 -8.15 0.26
N PHE A 120 -23.88 -7.56 -0.08
CA PHE A 120 -23.01 -8.01 -1.17
C PHE A 120 -21.69 -8.52 -0.61
N LEU A 121 -21.20 -9.62 -1.16
CA LEU A 121 -19.93 -10.22 -0.80
C LEU A 121 -19.04 -10.25 -2.04
N ASN A 122 -17.75 -10.00 -1.86
CA ASN A 122 -16.71 -10.03 -2.86
C ASN A 122 -15.62 -11.02 -2.43
N HIS A 123 -15.67 -12.20 -3.03
CA HIS A 123 -14.74 -13.30 -2.78
C HIS A 123 -14.58 -13.65 -1.29
N PRO A 124 -15.66 -13.92 -0.54
CA PRO A 124 -15.54 -14.27 0.87
C PRO A 124 -14.81 -15.61 1.05
N MET A 125 -13.77 -15.66 1.89
CA MET A 125 -12.90 -16.84 2.05
C MET A 125 -13.05 -17.56 3.38
N GLY A 126 -13.64 -16.92 4.39
CA GLY A 126 -13.76 -17.45 5.74
C GLY A 126 -15.14 -17.24 6.33
N VAL A 127 -15.63 -18.21 7.10
CA VAL A 127 -16.90 -18.12 7.83
C VAL A 127 -16.78 -18.75 9.21
N ALA A 128 -17.43 -18.13 10.20
CA ALA A 128 -17.56 -18.66 11.55
C ALA A 128 -18.95 -18.38 12.13
N THR A 129 -19.35 -19.15 13.15
CA THR A 129 -20.59 -18.93 13.90
C THR A 129 -20.40 -19.37 15.34
N ASP A 130 -21.06 -18.69 16.26
CA ASP A 130 -21.20 -19.10 17.67
C ASP A 130 -22.53 -19.83 17.94
N GLY A 131 -23.30 -20.12 16.88
CA GLY A 131 -24.66 -20.70 16.95
C GLY A 131 -25.78 -19.66 17.04
N GLU A 132 -25.47 -18.38 17.32
CA GLU A 132 -26.41 -17.27 17.33
C GLU A 132 -26.09 -16.27 16.21
N ARG A 133 -24.82 -15.92 16.03
CA ARG A 133 -24.27 -14.95 15.08
C ARG A 133 -23.55 -15.64 13.93
N LEU A 134 -23.42 -14.93 12.80
CA LEU A 134 -22.64 -15.35 11.63
C LEU A 134 -21.54 -14.32 11.35
N PHE A 135 -20.31 -14.78 11.13
CA PHE A 135 -19.15 -13.96 10.80
C PHE A 135 -18.61 -14.40 9.44
N VAL A 136 -18.38 -13.47 8.52
CA VAL A 136 -17.88 -13.77 7.17
C VAL A 136 -16.72 -12.85 6.84
N ALA A 137 -15.55 -13.43 6.54
CA ALA A 137 -14.43 -12.71 5.97
C ALA A 137 -14.71 -12.45 4.49
N ASP A 138 -15.05 -11.22 4.17
CA ASP A 138 -15.40 -10.73 2.84
C ASP A 138 -14.13 -10.16 2.17
N THR A 139 -13.31 -11.10 1.71
CA THR A 139 -11.87 -10.94 1.50
C THR A 139 -11.50 -9.87 0.48
N CYS A 140 -12.10 -9.86 -0.71
CA CYS A 140 -11.78 -8.84 -1.72
C CYS A 140 -12.38 -7.48 -1.39
N ASN A 141 -13.33 -7.43 -0.45
CA ASN A 141 -13.82 -6.18 0.12
C ASN A 141 -13.00 -5.71 1.34
N ASN A 142 -11.91 -6.40 1.69
CA ASN A 142 -11.06 -6.05 2.81
C ASN A 142 -11.86 -5.85 4.12
N ARG A 143 -12.85 -6.72 4.38
CA ARG A 143 -13.77 -6.56 5.51
C ARG A 143 -14.20 -7.88 6.13
N VAL A 144 -14.74 -7.82 7.34
CA VAL A 144 -15.48 -8.93 7.96
C VAL A 144 -16.90 -8.46 8.26
N LEU A 145 -17.90 -9.20 7.79
CA LEU A 145 -19.31 -8.93 8.04
C LEU A 145 -19.82 -9.79 9.19
N ILE A 146 -20.63 -9.20 10.06
CA ILE A 146 -21.28 -9.88 11.18
C ILE A 146 -22.79 -9.72 11.06
N TRP A 147 -23.50 -10.84 11.15
CA TRP A 147 -24.92 -10.84 11.46
C TRP A 147 -25.10 -11.23 12.92
N ASN A 148 -25.78 -10.38 13.68
CA ASN A 148 -26.12 -10.61 15.09
C ASN A 148 -27.10 -11.79 15.26
N ARG A 149 -27.70 -12.24 14.17
CA ARG A 149 -28.51 -13.45 14.08
C ARG A 149 -28.18 -14.20 12.80
N ILE A 150 -28.10 -15.52 12.85
CA ILE A 150 -27.97 -16.34 11.64
C ILE A 150 -29.06 -15.93 10.64
N PRO A 151 -28.69 -15.47 9.42
CA PRO A 151 -29.65 -15.05 8.41
C PRO A 151 -30.66 -16.16 8.08
N VAL A 152 -31.96 -15.83 8.13
CA VAL A 152 -33.06 -16.74 7.77
C VAL A 152 -33.70 -16.40 6.43
N SER A 153 -33.20 -15.38 5.75
CA SER A 153 -33.66 -14.94 4.43
C SER A 153 -32.50 -14.55 3.53
N ASN A 154 -32.68 -14.74 2.22
CA ASN A 154 -31.71 -14.29 1.23
C ASN A 154 -31.49 -12.77 1.34
N TYR A 155 -30.26 -12.33 1.05
CA TYR A 155 -29.86 -10.91 1.02
C TYR A 155 -30.02 -10.17 2.35
N ALA A 156 -30.16 -10.87 3.48
CA ALA A 156 -30.18 -10.24 4.79
C ALA A 156 -28.91 -9.37 4.94
N PRO A 157 -29.05 -8.06 5.21
CA PRO A 157 -27.90 -7.18 5.38
C PRO A 157 -27.12 -7.60 6.63
N ALA A 158 -25.80 -7.54 6.57
CA ALA A 158 -24.97 -7.65 7.75
C ALA A 158 -25.29 -6.51 8.72
N ASP A 159 -25.28 -6.82 10.02
CA ASP A 159 -25.53 -5.84 11.07
C ASP A 159 -24.28 -5.01 11.37
N ILE A 160 -23.10 -5.61 11.18
CA ILE A 160 -21.81 -4.99 11.50
C ILE A 160 -20.79 -5.27 10.39
N VAL A 161 -19.96 -4.28 10.08
CA VAL A 161 -18.77 -4.41 9.23
C VAL A 161 -17.52 -4.05 10.00
N LEU A 162 -16.50 -4.91 9.96
CA LEU A 162 -15.15 -4.67 10.47
C LEU A 162 -14.17 -4.53 9.33
N GLY A 163 -13.05 -3.84 9.54
CA GLY A 163 -12.06 -3.59 8.48
C GLY A 163 -12.35 -2.34 7.66
N GLN A 164 -13.62 -1.88 7.62
CA GLN A 164 -14.09 -0.74 6.84
C GLN A 164 -14.97 0.19 7.69
N PRO A 165 -14.95 1.51 7.41
CA PRO A 165 -15.76 2.49 8.13
C PRO A 165 -17.27 2.27 7.91
N ASP A 166 -17.64 1.72 6.76
CA ASP A 166 -19.02 1.47 6.37
C ASP A 166 -19.14 0.23 5.46
N PHE A 167 -20.38 -0.11 5.09
CA PHE A 167 -20.68 -1.26 4.25
C PHE A 167 -20.45 -1.03 2.75
N ASN A 168 -20.00 0.16 2.34
CA ASN A 168 -19.81 0.52 0.94
C ASN A 168 -18.33 0.66 0.58
N SER A 169 -17.47 0.85 1.57
CA SER A 169 -16.02 0.93 1.43
C SER A 169 -15.40 -0.46 1.30
N SER A 170 -14.31 -0.57 0.53
CA SER A 170 -13.48 -1.78 0.45
C SER A 170 -11.97 -1.53 0.39
N ALA A 171 -11.52 -0.35 0.83
CA ALA A 171 -10.10 0.01 0.77
C ALA A 171 -9.25 -0.88 1.69
N SER A 172 -8.14 -1.42 1.17
CA SER A 172 -7.16 -2.14 2.00
C SER A 172 -6.55 -1.18 3.03
N ARG A 173 -6.65 -1.50 4.33
CA ARG A 173 -6.17 -0.65 5.42
C ARG A 173 -5.32 -1.45 6.41
N ARG A 174 -4.40 -0.75 7.07
CA ARG A 174 -3.67 -1.23 8.26
C ARG A 174 -4.32 -0.66 9.53
N GLY A 175 -3.70 -0.90 10.68
CA GLY A 175 -4.20 -0.44 11.96
C GLY A 175 -5.27 -1.35 12.56
N LYS A 176 -5.63 -1.06 13.81
CA LYS A 176 -6.50 -1.89 14.66
C LYS A 176 -7.89 -2.16 14.07
N ASN A 177 -8.39 -1.29 13.22
CA ASN A 177 -9.71 -1.31 12.60
C ASN A 177 -9.67 -1.58 11.09
N GLY A 178 -8.48 -1.61 10.48
CA GLY A 178 -8.28 -1.90 9.07
C GLY A 178 -8.02 -3.38 8.81
N LEU A 179 -8.50 -3.85 7.66
CA LEU A 179 -8.18 -5.18 7.14
C LEU A 179 -7.62 -5.04 5.72
N ASN A 180 -6.81 -6.00 5.32
CA ASN A 180 -6.24 -6.16 3.99
C ASN A 180 -6.25 -7.65 3.67
N TRP A 181 -7.13 -8.04 2.75
CA TRP A 181 -7.28 -9.40 2.28
C TRP A 181 -7.51 -10.39 3.43
N PRO A 182 -8.55 -10.22 4.27
CA PRO A 182 -8.83 -11.12 5.38
C PRO A 182 -9.31 -12.48 4.86
N ILE A 183 -8.61 -13.56 5.16
CA ILE A 183 -8.91 -14.89 4.59
C ILE A 183 -9.75 -15.76 5.52
N SER A 184 -9.46 -15.73 6.83
CA SER A 184 -10.06 -16.66 7.79
C SER A 184 -10.63 -15.92 8.98
N VAL A 185 -11.73 -16.43 9.54
CA VAL A 185 -12.40 -15.90 10.72
C VAL A 185 -12.77 -17.07 11.64
N ALA A 186 -12.61 -16.89 12.95
CA ALA A 186 -12.98 -17.87 13.98
C ALA A 186 -13.59 -17.18 15.20
N THR A 187 -14.39 -17.90 15.98
CA THR A 187 -14.99 -17.39 17.22
C THR A 187 -15.14 -18.51 18.24
N ASP A 188 -15.07 -18.16 19.53
CA ASP A 188 -15.44 -19.02 20.66
C ASP A 188 -16.80 -18.63 21.28
N GLY A 189 -17.56 -17.76 20.60
CA GLY A 189 -18.81 -17.16 21.08
C GLY A 189 -18.66 -15.99 22.05
N LYS A 190 -17.43 -15.66 22.47
CA LYS A 190 -17.11 -14.47 23.25
C LYS A 190 -16.15 -13.54 22.51
N ARG A 191 -15.25 -14.11 21.72
CA ARG A 191 -14.15 -13.45 21.02
C ARG A 191 -14.21 -13.72 19.53
N LEU A 192 -13.62 -12.82 18.74
CA LEU A 192 -13.49 -12.95 17.29
C LEU A 192 -12.01 -12.93 16.92
N PHE A 193 -11.60 -13.85 16.05
CA PHE A 193 -10.23 -13.96 15.53
C PHE A 193 -10.27 -13.85 14.02
N VAL A 194 -9.46 -12.98 13.42
CA VAL A 194 -9.44 -12.74 11.97
C VAL A 194 -8.01 -12.84 11.46
N ALA A 195 -7.80 -13.68 10.45
CA ALA A 195 -6.56 -13.71 9.70
C ALA A 195 -6.57 -12.58 8.67
N ASP A 196 -5.88 -11.49 9.02
CA ASP A 196 -5.67 -10.33 8.18
C ASP A 196 -4.46 -10.54 7.27
N THR A 197 -4.67 -11.43 6.31
CA THR A 197 -3.62 -12.14 5.57
C THR A 197 -2.72 -11.22 4.75
N GLY A 198 -3.29 -10.20 4.10
CA GLY A 198 -2.52 -9.20 3.36
C GLY A 198 -1.65 -8.32 4.25
N ASN A 199 -1.98 -8.20 5.54
CA ASN A 199 -1.16 -7.51 6.54
C ASN A 199 -0.31 -8.48 7.38
N ASN A 200 -0.30 -9.78 7.06
CA ASN A 200 0.51 -10.80 7.72
C ASN A 200 0.30 -10.90 9.25
N ARG A 201 -0.95 -10.76 9.70
CA ARG A 201 -1.28 -10.76 11.14
C ARG A 201 -2.61 -11.48 11.44
N ILE A 202 -2.79 -11.86 12.71
CA ILE A 202 -4.11 -12.19 13.26
C ILE A 202 -4.57 -11.03 14.13
N LEU A 203 -5.81 -10.58 13.92
CA LEU A 203 -6.51 -9.62 14.79
C LEU A 203 -7.48 -10.36 15.71
N ILE A 204 -7.52 -9.97 16.97
CA ILE A 204 -8.37 -10.56 18.01
C ILE A 204 -9.22 -9.47 18.64
N TRP A 205 -10.54 -9.69 18.68
CA TRP A 205 -11.46 -8.95 19.54
C TRP A 205 -11.80 -9.81 20.76
N ASN A 206 -11.53 -9.28 21.96
CA ASN A 206 -11.80 -9.91 23.25
C ASN A 206 -13.30 -9.96 23.57
N THR A 207 -14.10 -9.15 22.88
CA THR A 207 -15.56 -9.22 22.87
C THR A 207 -16.06 -9.18 21.45
N ILE A 208 -17.13 -9.93 21.13
CA ILE A 208 -17.76 -9.85 19.81
C ILE A 208 -18.17 -8.39 19.54
N PRO A 209 -17.69 -7.77 18.46
CA PRO A 209 -18.01 -6.38 18.15
C PRO A 209 -19.51 -6.14 18.02
N THR A 210 -19.96 -4.96 18.47
CA THR A 210 -21.35 -4.50 18.39
C THR A 210 -21.54 -3.26 17.52
N ASN A 211 -20.44 -2.66 17.03
CA ASN A 211 -20.43 -1.47 16.19
C ASN A 211 -19.57 -1.69 14.95
N ASN A 212 -19.89 -0.98 13.86
CA ASN A 212 -19.05 -0.93 12.66
C ASN A 212 -17.65 -0.41 13.00
N PHE A 213 -16.68 -0.86 12.21
CA PHE A 213 -15.29 -0.42 12.26
C PHE A 213 -14.63 -0.57 13.65
N ALA A 214 -15.13 -1.50 14.46
CA ALA A 214 -14.62 -1.72 15.81
C ALA A 214 -13.13 -2.12 15.78
N PRO A 215 -12.29 -1.48 16.61
CA PRO A 215 -10.87 -1.81 16.69
C PRO A 215 -10.66 -3.19 17.33
N ALA A 216 -9.71 -3.96 16.81
CA ALA A 216 -9.23 -5.18 17.45
C ALA A 216 -8.46 -4.85 18.74
N ASP A 217 -8.53 -5.74 19.71
CA ASP A 217 -7.90 -5.62 21.03
C ASP A 217 -6.46 -6.13 21.04
N VAL A 218 -6.18 -7.19 20.27
CA VAL A 218 -4.85 -7.82 20.20
C VAL A 218 -4.46 -8.12 18.77
N VAL A 219 -3.19 -7.89 18.42
CA VAL A 219 -2.56 -8.33 17.18
C VAL A 219 -1.47 -9.37 17.45
N VAL A 220 -1.47 -10.43 16.66
CA VAL A 220 -0.48 -11.52 16.75
C VAL A 220 0.15 -11.72 15.38
N GLY A 221 1.42 -12.14 15.34
CA GLY A 221 2.21 -12.21 14.11
C GLY A 221 2.92 -10.91 13.76
N ARG A 222 2.62 -9.83 14.49
CA ARG A 222 3.23 -8.50 14.40
C ARG A 222 3.37 -7.92 15.81
N GLU A 223 4.35 -7.04 15.99
CA GLU A 223 4.61 -6.38 17.28
C GLU A 223 3.47 -5.43 17.67
N ASP A 224 2.90 -4.76 16.67
CA ASP A 224 1.78 -3.83 16.81
C ASP A 224 0.91 -3.82 15.55
N PHE A 225 -0.12 -2.97 15.55
CA PHE A 225 -1.09 -2.86 14.45
C PHE A 225 -0.56 -2.11 13.21
N GLU A 226 0.59 -1.45 13.28
CA GLU A 226 1.10 -0.53 12.25
C GLU A 226 2.38 -1.03 11.56
N SER A 227 3.12 -1.92 12.22
CA SER A 227 4.42 -2.43 11.78
C SER A 227 4.42 -2.98 10.34
N VAL A 228 5.41 -2.53 9.56
CA VAL A 228 5.50 -2.70 8.09
C VAL A 228 6.56 -3.68 7.62
N GLU A 229 7.49 -4.12 8.47
CA GLU A 229 8.68 -4.84 8.00
C GLU A 229 8.38 -6.22 7.40
N GLU A 230 9.01 -6.46 6.25
CA GLU A 230 9.41 -7.78 5.80
C GLU A 230 10.74 -8.15 6.41
N VAL A 231 10.88 -9.43 6.74
CA VAL A 231 12.18 -10.02 6.90
C VAL A 231 12.38 -11.10 5.84
N PRO A 232 13.16 -10.82 4.78
CA PRO A 232 13.88 -11.88 4.06
C PRO A 232 15.02 -12.37 4.98
N GLY A 233 14.80 -13.52 5.64
CA GLY A 233 15.88 -14.32 6.21
C GLY A 233 16.22 -14.19 7.70
N VAL A 234 15.34 -13.68 8.58
CA VAL A 234 15.56 -13.68 10.03
C VAL A 234 14.44 -14.41 10.78
N ASP A 235 14.84 -15.59 11.23
CA ASP A 235 14.50 -16.36 12.41
C ASP A 235 13.05 -16.73 12.74
N GLN A 236 12.95 -17.99 13.15
CA GLN A 236 11.80 -18.76 13.59
C GLN A 236 11.30 -18.26 14.95
N THR A 237 11.11 -16.95 15.08
CA THR A 237 10.56 -16.36 16.29
C THR A 237 9.11 -16.80 16.44
N ARG A 238 8.71 -17.07 17.67
CA ARG A 238 7.38 -17.60 18.00
C ARG A 238 6.29 -16.54 17.87
N ASN A 239 6.63 -15.29 17.59
CA ASN A 239 5.72 -14.15 17.52
C ASN A 239 5.54 -13.55 16.11
N LEU A 240 6.27 -14.04 15.10
CA LEU A 240 6.15 -13.58 13.71
C LEU A 240 5.72 -14.73 12.79
N PHE A 241 4.81 -14.44 11.87
CA PHE A 241 4.42 -15.31 10.76
C PHE A 241 4.16 -14.49 9.50
N CYS A 242 4.10 -15.17 8.35
CA CYS A 242 3.85 -14.53 7.08
C CYS A 242 2.75 -15.29 6.34
N TRP A 243 1.84 -14.51 5.76
CA TRP A 243 0.72 -15.03 4.99
C TRP A 243 -0.17 -15.97 5.81
N PRO A 244 -0.72 -15.51 6.96
CA PRO A 244 -1.55 -16.36 7.80
C PRO A 244 -2.84 -16.69 7.07
N TRP A 245 -3.08 -17.97 6.78
CA TRP A 245 -4.21 -18.37 5.94
C TRP A 245 -5.37 -18.97 6.73
N GLY A 246 -5.08 -19.57 7.89
CA GLY A 246 -6.07 -20.22 8.74
C GLY A 246 -5.93 -19.78 10.18
N VAL A 247 -7.06 -19.52 10.83
CA VAL A 247 -7.13 -19.25 12.26
C VAL A 247 -8.24 -20.10 12.90
N TRP A 248 -7.99 -20.65 14.08
CA TRP A 248 -8.98 -21.42 14.83
C TRP A 248 -8.79 -21.32 16.34
N SER A 249 -9.86 -21.47 17.12
CA SER A 249 -9.81 -21.46 18.58
C SER A 249 -10.85 -22.40 19.21
N ASP A 250 -10.51 -23.04 20.33
CA ASP A 250 -11.44 -23.77 21.21
C ASP A 250 -11.95 -22.93 22.40
N GLY A 251 -11.67 -21.63 22.40
CA GLY A 251 -11.95 -20.73 23.52
C GLY A 251 -10.93 -20.78 24.66
N THR A 252 -9.93 -21.67 24.60
CA THR A 252 -8.76 -21.64 25.50
C THR A 252 -7.48 -21.37 24.72
N ARG A 253 -7.36 -21.96 23.53
CA ARG A 253 -6.17 -21.99 22.67
C ARG A 253 -6.43 -21.32 21.33
N LEU A 254 -5.37 -20.79 20.72
CA LEU A 254 -5.38 -20.19 19.37
C LEU A 254 -4.44 -20.98 18.47
N PHE A 255 -4.86 -21.23 17.23
CA PHE A 255 -4.09 -21.94 16.23
C PHE A 255 -4.01 -21.11 14.95
N VAL A 256 -2.83 -20.99 14.36
CA VAL A 256 -2.56 -20.15 13.18
C VAL A 256 -1.72 -20.91 12.16
N ALA A 257 -2.14 -20.87 10.89
CA ALA A 257 -1.42 -21.47 9.78
C ALA A 257 -0.48 -20.42 9.19
N ASP A 258 0.82 -20.60 9.37
CA ASP A 258 1.86 -19.76 8.80
C ASP A 258 2.29 -20.36 7.45
N THR A 259 1.60 -19.91 6.39
CA THR A 259 1.67 -20.53 5.06
C THR A 259 3.02 -20.34 4.39
N THR A 260 3.64 -19.17 4.53
CA THR A 260 4.93 -18.88 3.91
C THR A 260 6.03 -19.76 4.49
N PHE A 261 6.03 -19.96 5.81
CA PHE A 261 7.02 -20.79 6.50
C PHE A 261 6.58 -22.26 6.62
N GLY A 262 5.39 -22.59 6.11
CA GLY A 262 4.84 -23.93 6.13
C GLY A 262 4.76 -24.56 7.51
N ARG A 263 4.22 -23.83 8.50
CA ARG A 263 4.16 -24.30 9.90
C ARG A 263 2.84 -23.92 10.56
N VAL A 264 2.48 -24.66 11.61
CA VAL A 264 1.33 -24.31 12.46
C VAL A 264 1.82 -23.78 13.80
N MET A 265 1.25 -22.66 14.23
CA MET A 265 1.58 -22.00 15.49
C MET A 265 0.40 -22.13 16.45
N ILE A 266 0.67 -22.54 17.69
CA ILE A 266 -0.35 -22.77 18.72
C ILE A 266 -0.02 -21.94 19.95
N TRP A 267 -1.01 -21.22 20.47
CA TRP A 267 -1.00 -20.62 21.79
C TRP A 267 -1.88 -21.46 22.71
N ASN A 268 -1.33 -21.93 23.82
CA ASN A 268 -2.02 -22.72 24.84
C ASN A 268 -3.03 -21.87 25.63
N ASN A 269 -2.87 -20.56 25.60
CA ASN A 269 -3.82 -19.58 26.11
C ASN A 269 -4.07 -18.51 25.04
N ILE A 270 -5.31 -18.06 24.88
CA ILE A 270 -5.61 -16.97 23.95
C ILE A 270 -4.75 -15.76 24.26
N PRO A 271 -4.08 -15.17 23.24
CA PRO A 271 -3.22 -14.02 23.44
C PRO A 271 -3.91 -12.85 24.12
N THR A 272 -3.24 -12.24 25.11
CA THR A 272 -3.75 -11.08 25.86
C THR A 272 -2.93 -9.82 25.63
N GLN A 273 -1.86 -9.90 24.84
CA GLN A 273 -0.99 -8.77 24.49
C GLN A 273 -0.49 -8.89 23.06
N ASN A 274 -0.17 -7.75 22.45
CA ASN A 274 0.33 -7.69 21.08
C ASN A 274 1.65 -8.45 20.93
N GLY A 275 1.84 -9.10 19.79
CA GLY A 275 3.07 -9.83 19.49
C GLY A 275 3.36 -11.01 20.43
N GLN A 276 2.35 -11.56 21.13
CA GLN A 276 2.55 -12.68 22.05
C GLN A 276 3.12 -13.90 21.30
N PRO A 277 4.22 -14.53 21.78
CA PRO A 277 4.80 -15.70 21.14
C PRO A 277 3.94 -16.95 21.31
N ALA A 278 3.89 -17.80 20.28
CA ALA A 278 3.28 -19.11 20.28
C ALA A 278 3.99 -20.05 21.25
N ASP A 279 3.21 -20.94 21.87
CA ASP A 279 3.66 -21.96 22.80
C ASP A 279 4.11 -23.25 22.09
N VAL A 280 3.59 -23.54 20.89
CA VAL A 280 3.99 -24.69 20.08
C VAL A 280 4.11 -24.31 18.61
N ILE A 281 5.15 -24.81 17.94
CA ILE A 281 5.32 -24.74 16.47
C ILE A 281 5.36 -26.16 15.91
N LEU A 282 4.57 -26.43 14.87
CA LEU A 282 4.54 -27.74 14.19
C LEU A 282 5.10 -27.63 12.77
N THR A 283 6.10 -28.46 12.49
CA THR A 283 6.71 -28.71 11.18
C THR A 283 6.70 -30.22 10.84
N LYS A 284 7.13 -30.61 9.63
CA LYS A 284 6.98 -31.97 9.09
C LYS A 284 7.88 -33.03 9.77
N ARG A 285 9.02 -32.63 10.37
CA ARG A 285 10.00 -33.50 11.06
C ARG A 285 10.85 -32.71 12.07
N SER A 286 11.54 -33.41 12.98
CA SER A 286 12.51 -32.87 13.96
C SER A 286 13.72 -32.11 13.36
N GLU A 287 13.80 -31.99 12.03
CA GLU A 287 14.81 -31.25 11.28
C GLU A 287 14.29 -29.90 10.73
N LYS A 288 13.10 -29.46 11.15
CA LYS A 288 12.46 -28.17 10.77
C LYS A 288 12.04 -28.06 9.30
N GLU A 289 11.72 -29.18 8.64
CA GLU A 289 11.16 -29.16 7.28
C GLU A 289 9.71 -28.65 7.27
N PRO A 290 9.31 -27.72 6.39
CA PRO A 290 7.95 -27.19 6.36
C PRO A 290 6.90 -28.28 6.09
N LEU A 291 5.72 -28.14 6.70
CA LEU A 291 4.48 -28.91 6.43
C LEU A 291 3.94 -28.69 5.00
N GLY A 292 4.58 -27.84 4.20
CA GLY A 292 4.08 -27.38 2.90
C GLY A 292 3.29 -26.08 3.02
N THR A 293 2.47 -25.75 2.03
CA THR A 293 1.60 -24.56 2.03
C THR A 293 0.37 -24.78 2.94
N VAL A 294 0.58 -24.79 4.26
CA VAL A 294 -0.50 -25.00 5.25
C VAL A 294 -1.57 -23.92 5.13
N ARG A 295 -2.85 -24.30 5.18
CA ARG A 295 -3.97 -23.37 4.98
C ARG A 295 -5.03 -23.45 6.06
N GLY A 296 -5.62 -24.61 6.29
CA GLY A 296 -6.69 -24.73 7.26
C GLY A 296 -6.26 -25.49 8.51
N ILE A 297 -6.86 -25.09 9.62
CA ILE A 297 -6.64 -25.68 10.94
C ILE A 297 -8.00 -25.89 11.59
N ARG A 298 -8.21 -27.10 12.13
CA ARG A 298 -9.37 -27.43 12.97
C ARG A 298 -8.99 -28.37 14.10
N SER A 299 -9.76 -28.27 15.18
CA SER A 299 -9.64 -29.14 16.32
C SER A 299 -11.02 -29.29 17.00
N ASP A 300 -11.18 -30.32 17.83
CA ASP A 300 -12.34 -30.53 18.70
C ASP A 300 -11.98 -30.35 20.18
N GLY A 301 -10.84 -29.72 20.47
CA GLY A 301 -10.29 -29.57 21.81
C GLY A 301 -9.45 -30.75 22.29
N THR A 302 -9.51 -31.90 21.62
CA THR A 302 -8.64 -33.07 21.93
C THR A 302 -7.68 -33.37 20.79
N ARG A 303 -8.16 -33.30 19.55
CA ARG A 303 -7.45 -33.66 18.31
C ARG A 303 -7.12 -32.43 17.49
N LEU A 304 -6.13 -32.50 16.60
CA LEU A 304 -5.76 -31.42 15.68
C LEU A 304 -5.70 -31.96 14.25
N ILE A 305 -6.28 -31.22 13.30
CA ILE A 305 -6.17 -31.49 11.86
C ILE A 305 -5.67 -30.23 11.17
N VAL A 306 -4.65 -30.39 10.32
CA VAL A 306 -4.05 -29.34 9.52
C VAL A 306 -4.08 -29.78 8.06
N ASN A 307 -4.66 -28.98 7.18
CA ASN A 307 -4.60 -29.22 5.74
C ASN A 307 -3.62 -28.28 5.05
N CYS A 308 -3.09 -28.79 3.95
CA CYS A 308 -2.06 -28.17 3.17
C CYS A 308 -2.49 -28.10 1.70
N HIS A 309 -2.21 -26.96 1.06
CA HIS A 309 -2.61 -26.70 -0.33
C HIS A 309 -2.00 -27.69 -1.32
N ASP A 310 -0.81 -28.20 -1.01
CA ASP A 310 -0.09 -29.22 -1.77
C ASP A 310 -0.68 -30.64 -1.62
N GLY A 311 -1.86 -30.75 -0.99
CA GLY A 311 -2.65 -31.98 -0.93
C GLY A 311 -2.43 -32.81 0.34
N TRP A 312 -1.56 -32.38 1.25
CA TRP A 312 -1.32 -33.10 2.51
C TRP A 312 -2.33 -32.71 3.60
N VAL A 313 -2.75 -33.70 4.39
CA VAL A 313 -3.54 -33.52 5.61
C VAL A 313 -2.81 -34.20 6.75
N TYR A 314 -2.54 -33.45 7.81
CA TYR A 314 -1.83 -33.88 9.00
C TYR A 314 -2.80 -33.98 10.17
N ILE A 315 -2.77 -35.09 10.89
CA ILE A 315 -3.72 -35.38 11.98
C ILE A 315 -2.97 -35.79 13.23
N TRP A 316 -3.31 -35.16 14.35
CA TRP A 316 -2.89 -35.52 15.69
C TRP A 316 -4.08 -35.98 16.52
N LYS A 317 -3.96 -37.15 17.16
CA LYS A 317 -4.93 -37.72 18.10
C LYS A 317 -5.03 -36.91 19.39
N ASN A 318 -3.94 -36.24 19.76
CA ASN A 318 -3.87 -35.34 20.89
C ASN A 318 -3.27 -34.02 20.43
N ILE A 319 -3.80 -32.90 20.90
CA ILE A 319 -3.23 -31.60 20.58
C ILE A 319 -1.77 -31.59 21.03
N PRO A 320 -0.84 -31.29 20.11
CA PRO A 320 0.58 -31.19 20.44
C PRO A 320 0.83 -30.22 21.59
N THR A 321 1.57 -30.70 22.61
CA THR A 321 2.03 -29.87 23.73
C THR A 321 3.52 -29.54 23.61
N LYS A 322 4.19 -30.01 22.55
CA LYS A 322 5.61 -29.81 22.26
C LYS A 322 5.79 -29.54 20.77
N ASP A 323 6.82 -28.76 20.46
CA ASP A 323 7.20 -28.47 19.09
C ASP A 323 7.42 -29.75 18.28
N ASP A 324 7.07 -29.67 17.00
CA ASP A 324 7.32 -30.72 16.01
C ASP A 324 6.87 -32.12 16.46
N THR A 325 5.85 -32.18 17.33
CA THR A 325 5.15 -33.42 17.64
C THR A 325 4.70 -34.00 16.31
N PHE A 326 5.18 -35.21 15.98
CA PHE A 326 4.87 -35.81 14.69
C PHE A 326 3.37 -36.10 14.61
N PRO A 327 2.72 -35.83 13.46
CA PRO A 327 1.32 -36.19 13.28
C PRO A 327 1.15 -37.70 13.40
N ASP A 328 0.12 -38.12 14.15
CA ASP A 328 -0.24 -39.53 14.26
C ASP A 328 -0.58 -40.11 12.88
N PHE A 329 -1.15 -39.30 11.97
CA PHE A 329 -1.47 -39.69 10.61
C PHE A 329 -1.20 -38.59 9.58
N ILE A 330 -0.80 -39.02 8.39
CA ILE A 330 -0.60 -38.16 7.23
C ILE A 330 -1.37 -38.77 6.06
N VAL A 331 -2.25 -37.99 5.45
CA VAL A 331 -3.04 -38.41 4.28
C VAL A 331 -2.72 -37.47 3.11
N GLN A 332 -2.52 -38.02 1.91
CA GLN A 332 -2.26 -37.25 0.69
C GLN A 332 -3.45 -37.35 -0.26
N TYR A 333 -4.01 -36.21 -0.64
CA TYR A 333 -5.02 -36.05 -1.67
C TYR A 333 -4.47 -35.17 -2.81
N ILE A 334 -5.09 -35.22 -3.99
CA ILE A 334 -4.55 -34.59 -5.21
C ILE A 334 -4.71 -33.05 -5.20
N ASN A 335 -5.57 -32.46 -4.36
CA ASN A 335 -5.65 -31.00 -4.15
C ASN A 335 -6.59 -30.63 -2.96
N ALA A 336 -6.06 -30.19 -1.82
CA ALA A 336 -6.88 -29.85 -0.65
C ALA A 336 -6.96 -28.32 -0.43
N GLU A 337 -7.84 -27.63 -1.16
CA GLU A 337 -8.05 -26.18 -1.02
C GLU A 337 -9.01 -25.75 0.11
N THR A 338 -9.55 -26.66 0.93
CA THR A 338 -10.61 -26.32 1.90
C THR A 338 -10.45 -26.97 3.28
N GLU A 339 -10.97 -26.28 4.30
CA GLU A 339 -10.78 -26.60 5.72
C GLU A 339 -11.54 -27.90 6.15
N PRO A 340 -10.93 -28.79 6.94
CA PRO A 340 -11.54 -30.04 7.38
C PRO A 340 -12.54 -29.82 8.53
N GLY A 341 -13.83 -30.14 8.35
CA GLY A 341 -14.86 -30.00 9.39
C GLY A 341 -14.91 -31.17 10.38
N PHE A 342 -15.29 -30.89 11.63
CA PHE A 342 -15.43 -31.86 12.71
C PHE A 342 -16.77 -31.67 13.43
N ASP A 343 -17.55 -32.73 13.60
CA ASP A 343 -18.81 -32.68 14.38
C ASP A 343 -18.81 -33.55 15.65
N GLY A 344 -17.63 -34.07 16.01
CA GLY A 344 -17.40 -34.92 17.19
C GLY A 344 -17.44 -36.42 16.89
N GLN A 345 -18.02 -36.86 15.76
CA GLN A 345 -18.03 -38.26 15.33
C GLN A 345 -17.53 -38.45 13.89
N ARG A 346 -17.75 -37.46 13.01
CA ARG A 346 -17.45 -37.53 11.57
C ARG A 346 -16.36 -36.54 11.17
N ILE A 347 -15.59 -36.90 10.14
CA ILE A 347 -14.60 -36.03 9.51
C ILE A 347 -15.14 -35.62 8.15
N LEU A 348 -15.16 -34.32 7.89
CA LEU A 348 -15.52 -33.76 6.59
C LEU A 348 -14.29 -33.12 5.96
N ILE A 349 -13.88 -33.57 4.77
CA ILE A 349 -12.82 -32.89 4.00
C ILE A 349 -13.46 -32.37 2.72
N ALA A 350 -13.55 -31.04 2.61
CA ALA A 350 -13.96 -30.42 1.36
C ALA A 350 -12.81 -30.49 0.33
N HIS A 351 -13.15 -30.69 -0.94
CA HIS A 351 -12.22 -30.75 -2.08
C HIS A 351 -12.89 -30.07 -3.28
N TYR A 352 -12.44 -28.85 -3.64
CA TYR A 352 -13.01 -28.03 -4.72
C TYR A 352 -14.52 -27.75 -4.59
N HIS A 353 -15.37 -28.72 -4.96
CA HIS A 353 -16.82 -28.61 -5.06
C HIS A 353 -17.57 -29.82 -4.45
N ILE A 354 -16.88 -30.68 -3.70
CA ILE A 354 -17.43 -31.83 -2.97
C ILE A 354 -16.98 -31.85 -1.50
N ILE A 355 -17.80 -32.38 -0.58
CA ILE A 355 -17.43 -32.68 0.81
C ILE A 355 -17.33 -34.19 0.98
N LEU A 356 -16.13 -34.70 1.26
CA LEU A 356 -15.89 -36.11 1.59
C LEU A 356 -16.21 -36.35 3.07
N VAL A 357 -17.07 -37.31 3.37
CA VAL A 357 -17.49 -37.63 4.73
C VAL A 357 -16.99 -39.00 5.17
N TRP A 358 -16.28 -39.05 6.30
CA TRP A 358 -15.95 -40.26 7.04
C TRP A 358 -16.79 -40.33 8.32
N ASN A 359 -17.38 -41.50 8.58
CA ASN A 359 -18.28 -41.70 9.71
C ASN A 359 -17.56 -41.81 11.06
N SER A 360 -16.25 -42.06 11.03
CA SER A 360 -15.33 -42.05 12.16
C SER A 360 -13.89 -41.82 11.67
N ILE A 361 -12.98 -41.45 12.57
CA ILE A 361 -11.55 -41.37 12.25
C ILE A 361 -10.95 -42.75 11.94
N ASP A 362 -11.51 -43.82 12.52
CA ASP A 362 -11.10 -45.19 12.22
C ASP A 362 -11.49 -45.61 10.79
N ASP A 363 -12.57 -45.04 10.22
CA ASP A 363 -12.92 -45.24 8.78
C ASP A 363 -11.98 -44.48 7.83
N LEU A 364 -11.42 -43.35 8.26
CA LEU A 364 -10.37 -42.62 7.53
C LEU A 364 -9.07 -43.44 7.49
N MET A 365 -8.79 -44.19 8.55
CA MET A 365 -7.64 -45.09 8.67
C MET A 365 -7.69 -46.30 7.73
N ASP A 366 -8.89 -46.72 7.30
CA ASP A 366 -9.13 -47.85 6.40
C ASP A 366 -9.33 -47.45 4.92
N ASN A 367 -9.15 -46.16 4.60
CA ASN A 367 -9.16 -45.58 3.25
C ASN A 367 -10.47 -45.79 2.45
N LYS A 368 -11.64 -45.78 3.11
CA LYS A 368 -12.96 -45.92 2.46
C LYS A 368 -13.91 -44.76 2.80
N PRO A 369 -14.07 -43.75 1.93
CA PRO A 369 -15.05 -42.68 2.15
C PRO A 369 -16.49 -43.19 1.96
N HIS A 370 -17.44 -42.73 2.79
CA HIS A 370 -18.79 -43.28 2.84
C HIS A 370 -19.87 -42.47 2.10
N ASN A 371 -19.71 -41.15 1.82
CA ASN A 371 -20.57 -40.34 0.91
C ASN A 371 -20.03 -38.90 0.66
N ILE A 372 -20.48 -38.24 -0.43
CA ILE A 372 -20.08 -36.89 -0.93
C ILE A 372 -21.25 -35.87 -0.89
N VAL A 373 -21.11 -34.63 -0.34
CA VAL A 373 -22.20 -33.62 -0.23
C VAL A 373 -21.77 -32.13 -0.43
N LEU A 374 -22.01 -31.52 -1.61
CA LEU A 374 -22.27 -30.07 -1.99
C LEU A 374 -21.33 -28.91 -1.52
N GLY A 375 -20.99 -27.81 -2.22
CA GLY A 375 -21.11 -27.27 -3.60
C GLY A 375 -22.51 -27.14 -4.19
N ASP A 376 -22.97 -25.95 -4.65
CA ASP A 376 -24.05 -25.99 -5.63
C ASP A 376 -23.52 -26.42 -7.00
N MET A 377 -23.40 -27.73 -7.13
CA MET A 377 -23.33 -28.46 -8.38
C MET A 377 -24.65 -28.41 -9.18
N SER A 378 -25.71 -27.72 -8.71
CA SER A 378 -27.06 -27.74 -9.29
C SER A 378 -27.48 -26.52 -10.12
N ALA A 379 -26.94 -25.32 -9.90
CA ALA A 379 -26.78 -24.38 -11.00
C ALA A 379 -25.70 -25.03 -11.86
N PRO A 380 -26.12 -25.77 -12.89
CA PRO A 380 -25.24 -26.75 -13.46
C PRO A 380 -24.06 -25.94 -13.94
N LEU A 381 -22.85 -26.47 -13.81
CA LEU A 381 -21.81 -25.82 -14.56
C LEU A 381 -22.34 -25.83 -15.97
N PRO A 382 -22.45 -24.64 -16.56
CA PRO A 382 -22.54 -23.24 -16.03
C PRO A 382 -23.87 -22.51 -15.86
N SER A 383 -23.82 -21.50 -15.01
CA SER A 383 -24.92 -20.55 -14.91
C SER A 383 -24.42 -19.13 -14.82
N ARG A 384 -25.02 -18.30 -15.68
CA ARG A 384 -25.53 -16.94 -15.55
C ARG A 384 -24.63 -15.80 -15.04
N ASN A 385 -23.78 -15.93 -14.02
CA ASN A 385 -23.13 -14.76 -13.41
C ASN A 385 -21.64 -14.98 -13.07
N ARG A 386 -20.92 -15.79 -13.85
CA ARG A 386 -19.52 -16.11 -13.58
C ARG A 386 -18.67 -15.91 -14.83
N MET A 387 -17.73 -14.96 -14.78
CA MET A 387 -16.62 -14.93 -15.74
C MET A 387 -15.62 -16.03 -15.39
N PHE A 388 -15.12 -16.75 -16.39
CA PHE A 388 -14.21 -17.87 -16.22
C PHE A 388 -12.80 -17.48 -16.67
N LEU A 389 -12.02 -16.88 -15.76
CA LEU A 389 -10.58 -16.66 -15.92
C LEU A 389 -10.21 -15.97 -17.26
N PRO A 390 -10.39 -14.64 -17.38
CA PRO A 390 -9.97 -13.91 -18.57
C PRO A 390 -8.46 -14.13 -18.81
N ARG A 391 -8.11 -14.55 -20.01
CA ARG A 391 -6.78 -15.02 -20.37
C ARG A 391 -6.07 -14.15 -21.39
N SER A 392 -6.84 -13.59 -22.32
CA SER A 392 -6.30 -12.77 -23.40
C SER A 392 -7.28 -11.65 -23.69
N ILE A 393 -6.76 -10.46 -23.95
CA ILE A 393 -7.55 -9.25 -24.17
C ILE A 393 -7.08 -8.64 -25.50
N ALA A 394 -8.01 -8.16 -26.31
CA ALA A 394 -7.71 -7.40 -27.51
C ALA A 394 -8.66 -6.21 -27.66
N THR A 395 -8.21 -5.20 -28.40
CA THR A 395 -8.95 -3.98 -28.71
C THR A 395 -8.63 -3.51 -30.12
N ASP A 396 -9.60 -2.92 -30.81
CA ASP A 396 -9.43 -2.25 -32.11
C ASP A 396 -9.49 -0.70 -31.99
N GLY A 397 -9.44 -0.19 -30.76
CA GLY A 397 -9.59 1.23 -30.43
C GLY A 397 -11.05 1.71 -30.30
N LYS A 398 -12.05 0.86 -30.59
CA LYS A 398 -13.48 1.14 -30.38
C LYS A 398 -14.17 0.10 -29.49
N ARG A 399 -13.74 -1.16 -29.60
CA ARG A 399 -14.34 -2.33 -28.97
C ARG A 399 -13.38 -2.98 -27.99
N LEU A 400 -13.91 -3.51 -26.89
CA LEU A 400 -13.16 -4.35 -25.95
C LEU A 400 -13.50 -5.81 -26.22
N ILE A 401 -12.48 -6.66 -26.36
CA ILE A 401 -12.66 -8.09 -26.57
C ILE A 401 -11.87 -8.88 -25.53
N VAL A 402 -12.54 -9.80 -24.84
CA VAL A 402 -11.96 -10.59 -23.75
C VAL A 402 -12.21 -12.07 -24.00
N ALA A 403 -11.14 -12.85 -24.00
CA ALA A 403 -11.17 -14.31 -24.09
C ALA A 403 -11.07 -14.96 -22.71
N GLU A 404 -11.88 -15.98 -22.46
CA GLU A 404 -11.93 -16.71 -21.19
C GLU A 404 -11.26 -18.09 -21.27
N ARG A 405 -10.45 -18.43 -20.25
CA ARG A 405 -9.68 -19.68 -20.17
C ARG A 405 -10.55 -20.91 -19.95
N TYR A 406 -11.54 -20.85 -19.06
CA TYR A 406 -12.39 -22.02 -18.73
C TYR A 406 -13.87 -21.80 -19.03
N GLY A 407 -14.19 -20.65 -19.65
CA GLY A 407 -15.54 -20.29 -20.06
C GLY A 407 -15.81 -20.64 -21.51
N SER A 408 -14.80 -20.92 -22.32
CA SER A 408 -14.98 -21.17 -23.76
C SER A 408 -15.78 -20.07 -24.44
N ARG A 409 -15.57 -18.84 -23.96
CA ARG A 409 -16.27 -17.64 -24.40
C ARG A 409 -15.28 -16.60 -24.87
N VAL A 410 -15.68 -15.90 -25.92
CA VAL A 410 -15.11 -14.59 -26.27
C VAL A 410 -16.19 -13.55 -26.10
N LEU A 411 -15.92 -12.55 -25.27
CA LEU A 411 -16.82 -11.49 -24.86
C LEU A 411 -16.41 -10.23 -25.61
N ILE A 412 -17.33 -9.62 -26.36
CA ILE A 412 -17.09 -8.39 -27.12
C ILE A 412 -18.05 -7.32 -26.59
N TRP A 413 -17.49 -6.15 -26.31
CA TRP A 413 -18.23 -4.91 -26.15
C TRP A 413 -17.99 -4.03 -27.36
N ASN A 414 -19.05 -3.68 -28.09
CA ASN A 414 -19.05 -2.85 -29.31
C ASN A 414 -18.67 -1.39 -29.04
N SER A 415 -18.75 -0.99 -27.78
CA SER A 415 -18.16 0.23 -27.24
C SER A 415 -17.60 -0.09 -25.86
N PHE A 416 -16.51 0.56 -25.47
CA PHE A 416 -15.97 0.37 -24.12
C PHE A 416 -17.05 0.52 -23.04
N PRO A 417 -17.16 -0.44 -22.10
CA PRO A 417 -18.08 -0.37 -20.98
C PRO A 417 -17.94 0.96 -20.23
N LYS A 418 -19.04 1.69 -20.06
CA LYS A 418 -19.07 2.97 -19.33
C LYS A 418 -19.53 2.80 -17.87
N GLU A 419 -20.03 1.62 -17.52
CA GLU A 419 -20.60 1.28 -16.20
C GLU A 419 -20.15 -0.13 -15.75
N ASN A 420 -20.10 -0.35 -14.44
CA ASN A 420 -19.81 -1.67 -13.87
C ASN A 420 -20.90 -2.69 -14.25
N TYR A 421 -20.51 -3.96 -14.43
CA TYR A 421 -21.41 -5.06 -14.85
C TYR A 421 -22.08 -4.89 -16.22
N THR A 422 -21.60 -3.97 -17.06
CA THR A 422 -22.08 -3.88 -18.44
C THR A 422 -21.91 -5.25 -19.12
N PRO A 423 -22.99 -5.94 -19.50
CA PRO A 423 -22.87 -7.22 -20.18
C PRO A 423 -22.22 -7.03 -21.56
N PRO A 424 -21.49 -8.03 -22.06
CA PRO A 424 -20.92 -7.96 -23.40
C PRO A 424 -22.06 -7.88 -24.44
N ASP A 425 -21.87 -7.02 -25.42
CA ASP A 425 -22.79 -6.88 -26.56
C ASP A 425 -22.86 -8.16 -27.39
N VAL A 426 -21.72 -8.87 -27.47
CA VAL A 426 -21.61 -10.12 -28.22
C VAL A 426 -20.82 -11.15 -27.42
N VAL A 427 -21.37 -12.37 -27.32
CA VAL A 427 -20.69 -13.54 -26.74
C VAL A 427 -20.53 -14.61 -27.79
N LEU A 428 -19.31 -15.13 -27.93
CA LEU A 428 -18.96 -16.16 -28.91
C LEU A 428 -18.49 -17.41 -28.21
N GLY A 429 -18.56 -18.56 -28.90
CA GLY A 429 -18.32 -19.88 -28.31
C GLY A 429 -19.47 -20.38 -27.45
N GLN A 430 -20.33 -19.47 -26.96
CA GLN A 430 -21.54 -19.79 -26.22
C GLN A 430 -22.75 -18.96 -26.69
N PRO A 431 -23.97 -19.51 -26.58
CA PRO A 431 -25.24 -18.86 -26.93
C PRO A 431 -25.53 -17.52 -26.26
N ASP A 432 -24.90 -17.22 -25.13
CA ASP A 432 -24.96 -15.93 -24.43
C ASP A 432 -23.95 -15.89 -23.26
N PHE A 433 -23.75 -14.69 -22.70
CA PHE A 433 -22.93 -14.47 -21.50
C PHE A 433 -23.40 -15.33 -20.32
N ASN A 434 -24.69 -15.66 -20.31
CA ASN A 434 -25.33 -16.39 -19.23
C ASN A 434 -25.17 -17.91 -19.36
N THR A 435 -24.54 -18.39 -20.44
CA THR A 435 -24.65 -19.78 -20.83
C THR A 435 -23.77 -20.68 -19.99
N ASN A 436 -24.41 -21.80 -19.70
CA ASN A 436 -23.89 -23.07 -19.30
C ASN A 436 -22.81 -23.68 -20.24
N VAL A 437 -21.58 -23.17 -20.28
CA VAL A 437 -20.32 -23.78 -20.84
C VAL A 437 -20.08 -25.32 -20.69
N PHE A 438 -20.00 -25.94 -19.49
CA PHE A 438 -19.89 -27.39 -19.21
C PHE A 438 -21.16 -28.28 -19.43
N LEU A 439 -22.41 -27.79 -19.50
CA LEU A 439 -23.56 -28.56 -20.05
C LEU A 439 -23.86 -28.21 -21.51
N SER A 440 -23.28 -27.13 -22.04
CA SER A 440 -23.42 -26.81 -23.45
C SER A 440 -22.83 -27.98 -24.22
N ARG A 441 -23.58 -28.51 -25.20
CA ARG A 441 -23.06 -29.52 -26.14
C ARG A 441 -22.04 -28.94 -27.12
N ILE A 442 -21.67 -27.68 -26.91
CA ILE A 442 -20.67 -26.91 -27.63
C ILE A 442 -19.43 -27.01 -26.73
N GLY A 443 -18.41 -27.76 -27.12
CA GLY A 443 -17.35 -28.22 -26.23
C GLY A 443 -16.68 -27.14 -25.37
N VAL A 444 -16.15 -27.56 -24.22
CA VAL A 444 -15.32 -26.71 -23.35
C VAL A 444 -13.95 -26.57 -24.01
N ASP A 445 -13.75 -25.50 -24.75
CA ASP A 445 -12.47 -25.16 -25.35
C ASP A 445 -11.79 -23.98 -24.63
N GLN A 446 -10.51 -24.07 -24.31
CA GLN A 446 -9.80 -23.00 -23.59
C GLN A 446 -9.32 -21.96 -24.60
N VAL A 447 -9.85 -20.73 -24.60
CA VAL A 447 -9.37 -19.71 -25.53
C VAL A 447 -7.95 -19.30 -25.10
N ALA A 448 -6.95 -19.80 -25.81
CA ALA A 448 -5.55 -19.71 -25.44
C ALA A 448 -4.93 -18.36 -25.84
N GLY A 449 -5.46 -17.74 -26.90
CA GLY A 449 -5.10 -16.41 -27.39
C GLY A 449 -6.19 -15.80 -28.29
N ILE A 450 -6.24 -14.46 -28.33
CA ILE A 450 -7.18 -13.69 -29.16
C ILE A 450 -6.45 -12.65 -30.02
N SER A 451 -6.93 -12.45 -31.24
CA SER A 451 -6.41 -11.42 -32.15
C SER A 451 -7.53 -10.82 -32.99
N THR A 452 -7.46 -9.51 -33.22
CA THR A 452 -8.37 -8.78 -34.11
C THR A 452 -7.59 -7.73 -34.89
N ASP A 453 -8.01 -7.46 -36.13
CA ASP A 453 -7.54 -6.33 -36.94
C ASP A 453 -8.61 -5.21 -37.05
N GLY A 454 -9.66 -5.29 -36.22
CA GLY A 454 -10.84 -4.41 -36.25
C GLY A 454 -11.93 -4.83 -37.25
N THR A 455 -11.61 -5.70 -38.21
CA THR A 455 -12.54 -6.31 -39.18
C THR A 455 -12.74 -7.80 -38.91
N ASN A 456 -11.67 -8.55 -38.68
CA ASN A 456 -11.67 -9.97 -38.41
C ASN A 456 -11.42 -10.21 -36.91
N LEU A 457 -11.98 -11.30 -36.38
CA LEU A 457 -11.71 -11.80 -35.04
C LEU A 457 -11.22 -13.24 -35.14
N MET A 458 -10.15 -13.56 -34.41
CA MET A 458 -9.56 -14.88 -34.37
C MET A 458 -9.30 -15.30 -32.94
N THR A 459 -9.61 -16.56 -32.65
CA THR A 459 -9.45 -17.13 -31.33
C THR A 459 -8.81 -18.50 -31.47
N ALA A 460 -7.69 -18.70 -30.78
CA ALA A 460 -7.04 -20.00 -30.66
C ALA A 460 -7.62 -20.72 -29.46
N HIS A 461 -7.89 -22.01 -29.60
CA HIS A 461 -8.48 -22.79 -28.53
C HIS A 461 -7.72 -24.09 -28.25
N GLY A 462 -7.36 -24.27 -26.98
CA GLY A 462 -6.31 -25.17 -26.53
C GLY A 462 -6.72 -26.61 -26.22
N LEU A 463 -7.99 -26.89 -25.93
CA LEU A 463 -8.43 -28.26 -25.58
C LEU A 463 -8.92 -29.03 -26.79
N GLU A 464 -9.65 -28.39 -27.71
CA GLU A 464 -10.13 -29.05 -28.93
C GLU A 464 -9.22 -28.83 -30.13
N ALA A 465 -8.14 -28.07 -29.92
CA ALA A 465 -7.13 -27.79 -30.89
C ALA A 465 -7.62 -27.08 -32.16
N ARG A 466 -8.36 -25.99 -31.96
CA ARG A 466 -9.04 -25.27 -33.04
C ARG A 466 -8.70 -23.80 -33.10
N ILE A 467 -8.79 -23.24 -34.30
CA ILE A 467 -8.79 -21.80 -34.53
C ILE A 467 -10.16 -21.45 -35.09
N MET A 468 -10.86 -20.56 -34.40
CA MET A 468 -12.12 -20.01 -34.87
C MET A 468 -11.87 -18.62 -35.44
N ILE A 469 -12.39 -18.38 -36.64
CA ILE A 469 -12.22 -17.14 -37.40
C ILE A 469 -13.59 -16.60 -37.77
N TRP A 470 -13.83 -15.37 -37.35
CA TRP A 470 -14.89 -14.53 -37.85
C TRP A 470 -14.25 -13.53 -38.81
N ARG A 471 -14.63 -13.60 -40.07
CA ARG A 471 -14.14 -12.74 -41.16
C ARG A 471 -14.81 -11.36 -41.18
N SER A 472 -15.73 -11.17 -40.25
CA SER A 472 -16.35 -9.90 -39.90
C SER A 472 -16.50 -9.88 -38.38
N MET A 473 -16.32 -8.72 -37.76
CA MET A 473 -16.45 -8.58 -36.32
C MET A 473 -17.83 -9.05 -35.93
N PRO A 474 -17.93 -10.00 -34.99
CA PRO A 474 -19.23 -10.58 -34.68
C PRO A 474 -20.18 -9.52 -34.15
N GLU A 475 -21.34 -9.42 -34.78
CA GLU A 475 -22.38 -8.44 -34.43
C GLU A 475 -23.47 -9.07 -33.55
N LYS A 476 -23.47 -10.41 -33.46
CA LYS A 476 -24.48 -11.16 -32.72
C LYS A 476 -23.84 -12.23 -31.86
N THR A 477 -24.36 -12.34 -30.65
CA THR A 477 -24.07 -13.45 -29.76
C THR A 477 -24.33 -14.79 -30.44
N GLY A 478 -23.44 -15.76 -30.21
CA GLY A 478 -23.48 -17.09 -30.79
C GLY A 478 -23.21 -17.11 -32.30
N GLN A 479 -22.77 -15.98 -32.91
CA GLN A 479 -22.41 -15.96 -34.31
C GLN A 479 -21.35 -17.04 -34.56
N PRO A 480 -21.63 -18.01 -35.45
CA PRO A 480 -20.67 -19.06 -35.73
C PRO A 480 -19.43 -18.41 -36.34
N ALA A 481 -18.27 -18.99 -36.05
CA ALA A 481 -17.10 -18.66 -36.81
C ALA A 481 -17.38 -18.96 -38.29
N ASP A 482 -17.04 -18.01 -39.14
CA ASP A 482 -17.11 -18.20 -40.59
C ASP A 482 -16.20 -19.34 -41.01
N VAL A 483 -15.09 -19.52 -40.28
CA VAL A 483 -14.18 -20.64 -40.43
C VAL A 483 -13.75 -21.23 -39.09
N VAL A 484 -13.82 -22.55 -38.99
CA VAL A 484 -13.20 -23.35 -37.94
C VAL A 484 -12.08 -24.18 -38.54
N LEU A 485 -10.86 -23.97 -38.07
CA LEU A 485 -9.67 -24.75 -38.39
C LEU A 485 -9.37 -25.67 -37.21
N GLY A 486 -8.86 -26.88 -37.46
CA GLY A 486 -8.52 -27.86 -36.40
C GLY A 486 -8.58 -29.30 -36.91
N TRP A 487 -8.03 -30.24 -36.14
CA TRP A 487 -7.85 -31.63 -36.54
C TRP A 487 -9.02 -32.54 -36.14
N SER A 488 -9.52 -33.36 -37.06
CA SER A 488 -10.58 -34.35 -36.81
C SER A 488 -10.10 -35.63 -36.10
N ASP A 489 -8.78 -35.81 -35.98
CA ASP A 489 -8.15 -37.09 -35.59
C ASP A 489 -7.58 -37.04 -34.16
N PHE A 490 -8.13 -36.19 -33.30
CA PHE A 490 -7.74 -36.10 -31.90
C PHE A 490 -8.03 -37.43 -31.18
N ASP A 491 -6.99 -38.12 -30.69
CA ASP A 491 -7.14 -39.19 -29.71
C ASP A 491 -7.31 -38.54 -28.32
N PRO A 492 -8.51 -38.58 -27.71
CA PRO A 492 -8.75 -38.01 -26.39
C PRO A 492 -7.95 -38.69 -25.27
N ASN A 493 -7.23 -39.79 -25.55
CA ASN A 493 -6.40 -40.50 -24.58
C ASN A 493 -4.91 -40.12 -24.60
N THR A 494 -4.45 -39.35 -25.60
CA THR A 494 -3.10 -38.77 -25.56
C THR A 494 -3.06 -37.62 -24.55
N ARG A 495 -2.82 -37.95 -23.28
CA ARG A 495 -2.50 -36.99 -22.22
C ARG A 495 -1.19 -36.28 -22.55
N ILE A 496 -1.27 -35.16 -23.26
CA ILE A 496 -0.26 -34.09 -23.15
C ILE A 496 -0.56 -33.36 -21.84
N GLY A 497 0.46 -33.24 -20.99
CA GLY A 497 0.35 -33.29 -19.53
C GLY A 497 -0.45 -32.18 -18.84
N GLY A 498 -0.91 -32.48 -17.62
CA GLY A 498 -1.29 -31.59 -16.51
C GLY A 498 -2.19 -30.34 -16.76
N PRO A 499 -3.00 -29.93 -15.76
CA PRO A 499 -3.63 -28.61 -15.76
C PRO A 499 -2.53 -27.52 -15.66
N GLY A 500 -2.00 -27.09 -16.79
CA GLY A 500 -0.86 -26.16 -16.88
C GLY A 500 -0.05 -26.19 -18.19
N GLN A 501 -0.28 -27.13 -19.13
CA GLN A 501 0.52 -27.26 -20.37
C GLN A 501 -0.23 -26.93 -21.68
N THR A 502 -1.13 -25.94 -21.67
CA THR A 502 -1.72 -25.35 -22.89
C THR A 502 -1.52 -23.84 -22.94
N ASP A 503 -0.53 -23.36 -22.20
CA ASP A 503 -0.33 -21.92 -21.98
C ASP A 503 0.32 -21.20 -23.18
N GLY A 504 0.82 -21.93 -24.18
CA GLY A 504 1.54 -21.39 -25.33
C GLY A 504 0.78 -21.28 -26.66
N TRP A 505 -0.53 -21.53 -26.72
CA TRP A 505 -1.22 -21.44 -28.03
C TRP A 505 -1.60 -19.99 -28.35
N SER A 506 -1.00 -19.43 -29.41
CA SER A 506 -1.32 -18.09 -29.92
C SER A 506 -1.85 -18.12 -31.36
N VAL A 507 -2.80 -17.23 -31.66
CA VAL A 507 -3.26 -16.91 -33.01
C VAL A 507 -3.10 -15.41 -33.23
N PHE A 508 -2.65 -15.04 -34.43
CA PHE A 508 -2.48 -13.65 -34.82
C PHE A 508 -2.87 -13.45 -36.30
N THR A 509 -3.38 -12.27 -36.63
CA THR A 509 -3.63 -11.84 -38.02
C THR A 509 -2.97 -10.51 -38.34
N ASP A 510 -2.49 -10.39 -39.57
CA ASP A 510 -1.98 -9.13 -40.14
C ASP A 510 -3.01 -8.42 -41.04
N GLY A 511 -4.28 -8.83 -41.00
CA GLY A 511 -5.33 -8.33 -41.89
C GLY A 511 -5.53 -9.12 -43.17
N THR A 512 -4.56 -9.95 -43.57
CA THR A 512 -4.62 -10.75 -44.80
C THR A 512 -4.37 -12.23 -44.57
N ARG A 513 -3.59 -12.57 -43.55
CA ARG A 513 -3.09 -13.91 -43.24
C ARG A 513 -3.42 -14.29 -41.80
N VAL A 514 -3.31 -15.59 -41.53
CA VAL A 514 -3.48 -16.15 -40.19
C VAL A 514 -2.23 -16.92 -39.82
N PHE A 515 -1.72 -16.65 -38.63
CA PHE A 515 -0.57 -17.32 -38.05
C PHE A 515 -0.99 -17.99 -36.75
N ALA A 516 -0.60 -19.23 -36.55
CA ALA A 516 -0.84 -19.94 -35.30
C ALA A 516 0.40 -20.69 -34.84
N ALA A 517 0.78 -20.47 -33.59
CA ALA A 517 1.76 -21.27 -32.88
C ALA A 517 1.00 -22.21 -31.94
N SER A 518 1.13 -23.51 -32.18
CA SER A 518 0.41 -24.56 -31.48
C SER A 518 1.37 -25.29 -30.54
N GLU A 519 1.34 -24.93 -29.25
CA GLU A 519 2.20 -25.54 -28.21
C GLU A 519 2.08 -27.08 -28.15
N PRO A 520 0.88 -27.69 -28.07
CA PRO A 520 0.76 -29.14 -27.90
C PRO A 520 1.22 -29.93 -29.12
N TYR A 521 1.13 -29.33 -30.30
CA TYR A 521 1.50 -29.95 -31.57
C TYR A 521 2.92 -29.62 -31.99
N CYS A 522 3.57 -28.66 -31.32
CA CYS A 522 4.87 -28.15 -31.72
C CYS A 522 4.88 -27.72 -33.20
N LYS A 523 3.90 -26.90 -33.61
CA LYS A 523 3.73 -26.45 -35.00
C LYS A 523 3.50 -24.95 -35.13
N LEU A 524 4.05 -24.37 -36.18
CA LEU A 524 3.68 -23.08 -36.78
C LEU A 524 2.83 -23.36 -38.02
N GLN A 525 1.66 -22.73 -38.08
CA GLN A 525 0.73 -22.87 -39.19
C GLN A 525 0.39 -21.50 -39.76
N ILE A 526 0.37 -21.42 -41.09
CA ILE A 526 0.15 -20.19 -41.84
C ILE A 526 -0.92 -20.43 -42.90
N TRP A 527 -1.91 -19.55 -42.90
CA TRP A 527 -2.85 -19.40 -44.00
C TRP A 527 -2.52 -18.09 -44.72
N ASN A 528 -2.13 -18.19 -45.99
CA ASN A 528 -1.74 -17.07 -46.86
C ASN A 528 -2.92 -16.16 -47.21
N THR A 529 -4.13 -16.63 -46.94
CA THR A 529 -5.35 -15.83 -46.95
C THR A 529 -6.10 -16.11 -45.66
N ILE A 530 -6.90 -15.15 -45.18
CA ILE A 530 -7.88 -15.46 -44.15
C ILE A 530 -8.72 -16.64 -44.66
N PRO A 531 -8.68 -17.79 -43.98
CA PRO A 531 -9.38 -18.98 -44.39
C PRO A 531 -10.82 -18.70 -44.77
N THR A 532 -11.32 -19.43 -45.76
CA THR A 532 -12.67 -19.21 -46.31
C THR A 532 -13.59 -20.42 -46.14
N ARG A 533 -13.06 -21.56 -45.69
CA ARG A 533 -13.81 -22.78 -45.44
C ARG A 533 -13.28 -23.54 -44.22
N ASN A 534 -14.17 -24.23 -43.53
CA ASN A 534 -13.83 -25.11 -42.40
C ASN A 534 -12.79 -26.16 -42.80
N GLY A 535 -11.87 -26.44 -41.87
CA GLY A 535 -10.80 -27.41 -42.08
C GLY A 535 -9.89 -27.07 -43.26
N GLN A 536 -9.86 -25.80 -43.70
CA GLN A 536 -8.90 -25.37 -44.72
C GLN A 536 -7.50 -25.70 -44.19
N PRO A 537 -6.74 -26.58 -44.85
CA PRO A 537 -5.40 -26.89 -44.40
C PRO A 537 -4.59 -25.59 -44.41
N PRO A 538 -3.65 -25.42 -43.47
CA PRO A 538 -2.70 -24.34 -43.60
C PRO A 538 -2.02 -24.45 -44.96
N ASP A 539 -1.84 -23.30 -45.62
CA ASP A 539 -1.06 -23.23 -46.85
C ASP A 539 0.40 -23.61 -46.55
N VAL A 540 0.83 -23.33 -45.31
CA VAL A 540 2.13 -23.73 -44.78
C VAL A 540 2.04 -24.27 -43.36
N GLU A 541 2.53 -25.48 -43.16
CA GLU A 541 2.73 -26.10 -41.86
C GLU A 541 4.22 -26.38 -41.62
N ILE A 542 4.74 -25.95 -40.47
CA ILE A 542 6.14 -26.09 -40.08
C ILE A 542 6.19 -26.59 -38.64
N GLY A 543 7.06 -27.56 -38.34
CA GLY A 543 7.21 -28.11 -37.00
C GLY A 543 7.20 -29.62 -36.99
N ARG A 544 8.36 -30.21 -36.67
CA ARG A 544 8.52 -31.63 -36.35
C ARG A 544 8.57 -31.76 -34.82
N PRO A 545 7.57 -32.38 -34.17
CA PRO A 545 7.45 -32.37 -32.72
C PRO A 545 8.66 -33.03 -32.04
N GLY A 546 9.24 -32.33 -31.06
CA GLY A 546 10.34 -32.85 -30.25
C GLY A 546 11.68 -33.02 -30.97
N GLU A 547 11.78 -32.60 -32.24
CA GLU A 547 13.04 -32.56 -32.97
C GLU A 547 13.73 -31.20 -32.79
N ALA A 548 15.05 -31.22 -32.64
CA ALA A 548 15.87 -30.06 -32.91
C ALA A 548 16.02 -29.87 -34.44
N GLY A 549 16.53 -28.73 -34.88
CA GLY A 549 16.79 -28.40 -36.28
C GLY A 549 15.92 -27.27 -36.83
N ARG A 550 16.15 -26.91 -38.11
CA ARG A 550 15.49 -25.79 -38.80
C ARG A 550 13.97 -25.96 -38.99
N LEU A 551 13.52 -27.19 -38.80
CA LEU A 551 12.13 -27.64 -38.97
C LEU A 551 11.49 -28.05 -37.64
N GLY A 552 12.28 -28.13 -36.58
CA GLY A 552 11.86 -28.56 -35.26
C GLY A 552 11.21 -27.42 -34.47
N LEU A 553 10.17 -27.74 -33.71
CA LEU A 553 9.57 -26.85 -32.72
C LEU A 553 9.31 -27.68 -31.45
N ASN A 554 9.35 -27.03 -30.29
CA ASN A 554 9.15 -27.67 -29.00
C ASN A 554 8.51 -26.66 -28.03
N HIS A 555 7.20 -26.80 -27.79
CA HIS A 555 6.39 -25.85 -27.02
C HIS A 555 6.48 -24.39 -27.53
N PRO A 556 6.12 -24.09 -28.80
CA PRO A 556 6.06 -22.71 -29.27
C PRO A 556 4.99 -21.91 -28.51
N THR A 557 5.28 -20.66 -28.12
CA THR A 557 4.40 -19.84 -27.27
C THR A 557 3.75 -18.64 -27.98
N ARG A 558 4.53 -17.64 -28.39
CA ARG A 558 4.04 -16.46 -29.12
C ARG A 558 4.53 -16.47 -30.57
N VAL A 559 3.62 -16.21 -31.50
CA VAL A 559 3.93 -15.87 -32.90
C VAL A 559 3.57 -14.41 -33.18
N VAL A 560 4.47 -13.69 -33.86
CA VAL A 560 4.20 -12.33 -34.33
C VAL A 560 4.66 -12.17 -35.78
N THR A 561 3.97 -11.30 -36.52
CA THR A 561 4.40 -10.85 -37.84
C THR A 561 4.26 -9.33 -37.97
N ASP A 562 5.11 -8.75 -38.80
CA ASP A 562 5.02 -7.38 -39.29
C ASP A 562 4.43 -7.29 -40.70
N GLY A 563 3.85 -8.38 -41.19
CA GLY A 563 3.37 -8.52 -42.57
C GLY A 563 4.45 -8.88 -43.59
N LYS A 564 5.72 -9.04 -43.18
CA LYS A 564 6.82 -9.50 -44.04
C LYS A 564 7.49 -10.76 -43.51
N ARG A 565 7.67 -10.84 -42.19
CA ARG A 565 8.47 -11.82 -41.44
C ARG A 565 7.59 -12.56 -40.45
N VAL A 566 7.94 -13.80 -40.11
CA VAL A 566 7.29 -14.53 -39.01
C VAL A 566 8.32 -14.76 -37.92
N VAL A 567 7.96 -14.49 -36.68
CA VAL A 567 8.81 -14.73 -35.51
C VAL A 567 8.06 -15.59 -34.50
N VAL A 568 8.71 -16.65 -34.02
CA VAL A 568 8.13 -17.60 -33.07
C VAL A 568 9.07 -17.79 -31.88
N ALA A 569 8.56 -17.61 -30.66
CA ALA A 569 9.21 -18.10 -29.44
C ALA A 569 9.03 -19.62 -29.33
N ASP A 570 10.13 -20.34 -29.28
CA ASP A 570 10.21 -21.79 -29.17
C ASP A 570 10.83 -22.12 -27.81
N TRP A 571 9.97 -22.10 -26.79
CA TRP A 571 10.36 -22.20 -25.38
C TRP A 571 11.18 -23.44 -25.08
N GLY A 572 10.72 -24.60 -25.55
CA GLY A 572 11.25 -25.90 -25.15
C GLY A 572 12.62 -26.19 -25.74
N ASN A 573 12.95 -25.50 -26.83
CA ASN A 573 14.28 -25.50 -27.41
C ASN A 573 15.09 -24.25 -27.06
N ASN A 574 14.60 -23.41 -26.13
CA ASN A 574 15.28 -22.23 -25.63
C ASN A 574 15.73 -21.29 -26.76
N ARG A 575 14.83 -20.99 -27.72
CA ARG A 575 15.18 -20.22 -28.92
C ARG A 575 14.04 -19.39 -29.49
N VAL A 576 14.38 -18.50 -30.43
CA VAL A 576 13.45 -17.78 -31.28
C VAL A 576 13.78 -18.09 -32.74
N LEU A 577 12.78 -18.51 -33.51
CA LEU A 577 12.91 -18.79 -34.94
C LEU A 577 12.31 -17.64 -35.76
N ILE A 578 13.01 -17.25 -36.83
CA ILE A 578 12.58 -16.18 -37.73
C ILE A 578 12.58 -16.68 -39.17
N TRP A 579 11.49 -16.40 -39.86
CA TRP A 579 11.38 -16.46 -41.31
C TRP A 579 11.39 -15.04 -41.86
N ASN A 580 12.37 -14.73 -42.70
CA ASN A 580 12.59 -13.41 -43.31
C ASN A 580 11.52 -13.05 -44.33
N THR A 581 10.92 -14.07 -44.89
CA THR A 581 9.72 -14.01 -45.72
C THR A 581 8.69 -14.92 -45.11
N ILE A 582 7.43 -14.53 -45.15
CA ILE A 582 6.34 -15.39 -44.72
C ILE A 582 6.39 -16.68 -45.55
N PRO A 583 6.59 -17.84 -44.90
CA PRO A 583 6.74 -19.13 -45.56
C PRO A 583 5.65 -19.37 -46.61
N GLN A 584 6.02 -19.98 -47.74
CA GLN A 584 5.11 -20.31 -48.83
C GLN A 584 4.93 -21.83 -49.03
N ASP A 585 5.86 -22.64 -48.51
CA ASP A 585 5.83 -24.10 -48.62
C ASP A 585 5.86 -24.77 -47.24
N ASN A 586 5.25 -25.96 -47.11
CA ASN A 586 5.36 -26.78 -45.90
C ASN A 586 6.81 -27.07 -45.55
N GLU A 587 7.08 -27.18 -44.24
CA GLU A 587 8.41 -27.41 -43.71
C GLU A 587 9.45 -26.41 -44.28
N THR A 588 9.03 -25.17 -44.55
CA THR A 588 9.99 -24.10 -44.90
C THR A 588 10.97 -23.94 -43.72
N PRO A 589 12.27 -24.17 -43.91
CA PRO A 589 13.26 -24.02 -42.86
C PRO A 589 13.27 -22.59 -42.32
N ALA A 590 13.40 -22.43 -41.01
CA ALA A 590 13.66 -21.12 -40.43
C ALA A 590 14.92 -20.50 -41.05
N ASP A 591 14.80 -19.25 -41.47
CA ASP A 591 15.92 -18.50 -42.06
C ASP A 591 16.94 -18.19 -40.98
N LEU A 592 16.46 -17.82 -39.79
CA LEU A 592 17.29 -17.45 -38.65
C LEU A 592 16.86 -18.15 -37.36
N VAL A 593 17.85 -18.46 -36.53
CA VAL A 593 17.68 -18.86 -35.13
C VAL A 593 18.40 -17.89 -34.21
N ILE A 594 17.78 -17.57 -33.09
CA ILE A 594 18.30 -16.67 -32.07
C ILE A 594 18.19 -17.33 -30.71
N GLY A 595 19.16 -17.05 -29.85
CA GLY A 595 19.29 -17.67 -28.53
C GLY A 595 20.01 -19.01 -28.51
N GLN A 596 20.19 -19.65 -29.67
CA GLN A 596 20.95 -20.89 -29.86
C GLN A 596 22.06 -20.67 -30.90
N PRO A 597 23.19 -21.38 -30.81
CA PRO A 597 24.34 -21.22 -31.71
C PRO A 597 24.04 -21.73 -33.12
N ASP A 598 23.14 -22.70 -33.22
CA ASP A 598 22.66 -23.29 -34.45
C ASP A 598 21.21 -23.76 -34.25
N PHE A 599 20.64 -24.36 -35.29
CA PHE A 599 19.29 -24.86 -35.22
C PHE A 599 19.17 -26.20 -34.51
N ASP A 600 20.26 -26.92 -34.25
CA ASP A 600 20.21 -28.27 -33.66
C ASP A 600 20.41 -28.23 -32.15
N SER A 601 20.91 -27.12 -31.63
CA SER A 601 21.10 -26.87 -30.21
C SER A 601 19.78 -26.50 -29.54
N THR A 602 19.54 -27.13 -28.38
CA THR A 602 18.33 -26.96 -27.56
C THR A 602 18.63 -26.69 -26.09
N GLU A 603 19.89 -26.87 -25.68
CA GLU A 603 20.33 -26.62 -24.31
C GLU A 603 20.18 -25.14 -23.95
N PRO A 604 19.64 -24.82 -22.76
CA PRO A 604 19.50 -23.44 -22.34
C PRO A 604 20.88 -22.76 -22.28
N ARG A 605 20.94 -21.49 -22.69
CA ARG A 605 22.15 -20.64 -22.62
C ARG A 605 23.36 -21.10 -23.45
N SER A 606 23.15 -21.83 -24.53
CA SER A 606 24.23 -22.34 -25.39
C SER A 606 24.65 -21.40 -26.53
N GLY A 607 23.82 -20.41 -26.90
CA GLY A 607 24.04 -19.47 -28.01
C GLY A 607 24.65 -18.12 -27.61
N LEU A 608 24.87 -17.23 -28.59
CA LEU A 608 25.47 -15.89 -28.37
C LEU A 608 24.67 -15.02 -27.38
N ASP A 609 23.33 -14.97 -27.50
CA ASP A 609 22.47 -14.42 -26.43
C ASP A 609 22.10 -15.47 -25.38
N GLY A 610 22.19 -16.76 -25.74
CA GLY A 610 21.93 -17.89 -24.86
C GLY A 610 20.54 -17.85 -24.20
N LEU A 611 19.47 -17.96 -24.99
CA LEU A 611 18.11 -17.90 -24.46
C LEU A 611 17.85 -19.05 -23.47
N ASN A 612 16.97 -18.81 -22.52
CA ASN A 612 16.50 -19.78 -21.53
C ASN A 612 15.01 -19.51 -21.28
N GLU A 613 14.14 -20.35 -21.82
CA GLU A 613 12.68 -20.18 -21.68
C GLU A 613 12.16 -18.81 -22.23
N PRO A 614 12.36 -18.50 -23.52
CA PRO A 614 11.72 -17.34 -24.15
C PRO A 614 10.21 -17.52 -24.17
N TRP A 615 9.49 -16.60 -23.52
CA TRP A 615 8.03 -16.70 -23.32
C TRP A 615 7.24 -15.78 -24.24
N SER A 616 7.69 -14.53 -24.39
CA SER A 616 6.98 -13.52 -25.19
C SER A 616 7.83 -13.02 -26.35
N VAL A 617 7.21 -12.83 -27.51
CA VAL A 617 7.79 -12.07 -28.63
C VAL A 617 6.80 -10.99 -29.07
N PHE A 618 7.32 -9.82 -29.45
CA PHE A 618 6.55 -8.70 -29.98
C PHE A 618 7.32 -8.01 -31.11
N THR A 619 6.62 -7.40 -32.07
CA THR A 619 7.23 -6.54 -33.08
C THR A 619 6.36 -5.33 -33.36
N ASP A 620 6.98 -4.15 -33.47
CA ASP A 620 6.36 -2.90 -33.95
C ASP A 620 6.55 -2.72 -35.48
N GLY A 621 7.04 -3.77 -36.16
CA GLY A 621 7.39 -3.79 -37.58
C GLY A 621 8.79 -3.29 -37.91
N LYS A 622 9.45 -2.56 -37.02
CA LYS A 622 10.85 -2.13 -37.17
C LYS A 622 11.79 -2.97 -36.30
N ARG A 623 11.34 -3.25 -35.09
CA ARG A 623 12.09 -3.87 -33.99
C ARG A 623 11.52 -5.24 -33.63
N LEU A 624 12.35 -6.07 -33.02
CA LEU A 624 11.93 -7.32 -32.41
C LEU A 624 12.21 -7.26 -30.90
N TYR A 625 11.21 -7.62 -30.10
CA TYR A 625 11.30 -7.69 -28.65
C TYR A 625 11.09 -9.14 -28.20
N VAL A 626 11.93 -9.64 -27.30
CA VAL A 626 11.85 -10.99 -26.75
C VAL A 626 11.89 -10.91 -25.22
N GLY A 627 10.86 -11.44 -24.56
CA GLY A 627 10.78 -11.57 -23.10
C GLY A 627 11.13 -12.99 -22.66
N GLN A 628 12.10 -13.09 -21.77
CA GLN A 628 12.61 -14.35 -21.23
C GLN A 628 12.22 -14.48 -19.75
N ARG A 629 11.62 -15.63 -19.36
CA ARG A 629 11.28 -15.92 -17.96
C ARG A 629 12.23 -16.90 -17.27
N GLY A 630 13.02 -17.65 -18.02
CA GLY A 630 14.07 -18.48 -17.45
C GLY A 630 15.17 -17.57 -16.91
N LEU A 631 15.64 -17.85 -15.69
CA LEU A 631 16.65 -17.00 -15.06
C LEU A 631 17.92 -16.92 -15.94
N PRO A 632 18.64 -15.76 -15.97
CA PRO A 632 18.14 -14.47 -15.50
C PRO A 632 16.99 -13.98 -16.38
N ASN A 633 15.95 -13.43 -15.75
CA ASN A 633 14.85 -12.81 -16.48
C ASN A 633 15.36 -11.60 -17.28
N ARG A 634 14.90 -11.45 -18.53
CA ARG A 634 15.35 -10.33 -19.38
C ARG A 634 14.40 -10.00 -20.52
N ILE A 635 14.51 -8.77 -21.02
CA ILE A 635 13.97 -8.35 -22.31
C ILE A 635 15.14 -8.15 -23.27
N LEU A 636 15.07 -8.71 -24.45
CA LEU A 636 16.05 -8.52 -25.52
C LEU A 636 15.38 -7.74 -26.65
N ILE A 637 16.03 -6.68 -27.14
CA ILE A 637 15.50 -5.79 -28.16
C ILE A 637 16.50 -5.71 -29.31
N TRP A 638 16.01 -5.99 -30.51
CA TRP A 638 16.71 -5.73 -31.76
C TRP A 638 16.09 -4.49 -32.39
N ASN A 639 16.86 -3.41 -32.49
CA ASN A 639 16.49 -2.14 -33.10
C ASN A 639 16.19 -2.28 -34.59
N THR A 640 16.82 -3.27 -35.21
CA THR A 640 16.48 -3.76 -36.55
C THR A 640 16.41 -5.26 -36.49
N PHE A 641 15.49 -5.86 -37.24
CA PHE A 641 15.40 -7.32 -37.19
C PHE A 641 16.75 -8.01 -37.49
N PRO A 642 17.01 -9.11 -36.80
CA PRO A 642 18.14 -9.99 -37.03
C PRO A 642 18.32 -10.37 -38.51
N THR A 643 19.58 -10.47 -38.94
CA THR A 643 19.99 -10.78 -40.32
C THR A 643 20.87 -12.02 -40.43
N LYS A 644 21.38 -12.54 -39.30
CA LYS A 644 22.20 -13.76 -39.22
C LYS A 644 21.87 -14.56 -37.96
N ASN A 645 22.12 -15.87 -38.00
CA ASN A 645 21.94 -16.75 -36.84
C ASN A 645 22.73 -16.27 -35.64
N GLY A 646 22.12 -16.34 -34.46
CA GLY A 646 22.71 -15.91 -33.20
C GLY A 646 23.10 -14.42 -33.19
N GLN A 647 22.49 -13.58 -34.03
CA GLN A 647 22.75 -12.14 -33.97
C GLN A 647 22.36 -11.62 -32.58
N PRO A 648 23.32 -11.06 -31.82
CA PRO A 648 23.04 -10.59 -30.47
C PRO A 648 22.00 -9.48 -30.48
N ALA A 649 21.25 -9.37 -29.39
CA ALA A 649 20.34 -8.24 -29.19
C ALA A 649 21.12 -6.91 -29.23
N ASP A 650 20.50 -5.87 -29.77
CA ASP A 650 21.08 -4.53 -29.73
C ASP A 650 21.01 -3.95 -28.30
N ILE A 651 19.97 -4.36 -27.56
CA ILE A 651 19.73 -3.96 -26.17
C ILE A 651 19.26 -5.17 -25.35
N GLU A 652 19.89 -5.40 -24.22
CA GLU A 652 19.47 -6.35 -23.19
C GLU A 652 19.04 -5.62 -21.91
N ILE A 653 17.82 -5.92 -21.43
CA ILE A 653 17.29 -5.46 -20.15
C ILE A 653 17.13 -6.68 -19.25
N SER A 654 18.21 -7.06 -18.58
CA SER A 654 18.25 -8.11 -17.56
C SER A 654 18.06 -7.56 -16.14
N GLY A 655 18.27 -6.25 -15.96
CA GLY A 655 18.16 -5.59 -14.66
C GLY A 655 18.94 -4.29 -14.56
N TRP A 656 18.48 -3.36 -13.76
CA TRP A 656 19.10 -2.05 -13.50
C TRP A 656 19.95 -2.10 -12.22
N LYS A 657 21.05 -1.33 -12.18
CA LYS A 657 21.91 -1.22 -10.99
C LYS A 657 21.18 -0.50 -9.85
N SER A 658 20.34 -1.21 -9.10
CA SER A 658 19.94 -0.86 -7.73
C SER A 658 20.38 -2.00 -6.81
N GLU A 659 21.16 -1.70 -5.77
CA GLU A 659 22.01 -2.64 -5.02
C GLU A 659 21.29 -3.74 -4.21
N LYS A 660 19.96 -3.91 -4.31
CA LYS A 660 19.24 -4.97 -3.60
C LYS A 660 18.43 -5.94 -4.47
N TRP A 661 17.69 -5.49 -5.50
CA TRP A 661 16.77 -6.38 -6.26
C TRP A 661 16.51 -5.96 -7.72
N GLY A 662 17.48 -5.28 -8.36
CA GLY A 662 17.27 -4.58 -9.64
C GLY A 662 17.21 -5.47 -10.89
N GLY A 663 16.25 -6.41 -10.97
CA GLY A 663 16.00 -7.24 -12.16
C GLY A 663 14.56 -7.14 -12.65
N ILE A 664 14.31 -7.48 -13.92
CA ILE A 664 12.93 -7.63 -14.40
C ILE A 664 12.33 -8.93 -13.84
N SER A 665 11.28 -8.86 -13.03
CA SER A 665 10.73 -10.01 -12.32
C SER A 665 9.66 -10.72 -13.15
N GLY A 666 10.08 -11.62 -14.04
CA GLY A 666 9.19 -12.41 -14.90
C GLY A 666 8.48 -11.55 -15.97
N PRO A 667 9.20 -11.08 -17.01
CA PRO A 667 8.57 -10.38 -18.12
C PRO A 667 7.59 -11.32 -18.83
N TRP A 668 6.30 -11.02 -18.76
CA TRP A 668 5.25 -11.94 -19.22
C TRP A 668 4.63 -11.51 -20.55
N SER A 669 4.22 -10.25 -20.66
CA SER A 669 3.72 -9.65 -21.89
C SER A 669 4.50 -8.38 -22.21
N ILE A 670 4.81 -8.19 -23.49
CA ILE A 670 5.48 -7.03 -24.04
C ILE A 670 4.57 -6.41 -25.09
N PHE A 671 4.37 -5.11 -25.00
CA PHE A 671 3.63 -4.32 -25.98
C PHE A 671 4.42 -3.04 -26.30
N SER A 672 4.42 -2.63 -27.57
CA SER A 672 4.98 -1.35 -28.00
C SER A 672 4.08 -0.75 -29.07
N ASP A 673 3.82 0.55 -28.98
CA ASP A 673 3.10 1.32 -30.00
C ASP A 673 4.06 1.93 -31.05
N GLY A 674 5.33 1.52 -31.02
CA GLY A 674 6.42 2.03 -31.86
C GLY A 674 7.20 3.20 -31.24
N THR A 675 6.62 3.87 -30.24
CA THR A 675 7.22 4.97 -29.48
C THR A 675 7.55 4.54 -28.06
N HIS A 676 6.58 3.96 -27.36
CA HIS A 676 6.63 3.55 -25.96
C HIS A 676 6.76 2.02 -25.84
N LEU A 677 7.37 1.56 -24.75
CA LEU A 677 7.49 0.12 -24.43
C LEU A 677 6.77 -0.15 -23.11
N PHE A 678 5.86 -1.12 -23.09
CA PHE A 678 5.11 -1.55 -21.92
C PHE A 678 5.41 -3.02 -21.64
N VAL A 679 5.76 -3.35 -20.40
CA VAL A 679 6.10 -4.73 -20.01
C VAL A 679 5.45 -5.09 -18.68
N THR A 680 4.69 -6.19 -18.66
CA THR A 680 4.20 -6.77 -17.41
C THR A 680 5.30 -7.55 -16.71
N ALA A 681 5.66 -7.15 -15.49
CA ALA A 681 6.53 -7.92 -14.61
C ALA A 681 5.66 -8.69 -13.62
N ILE A 682 5.31 -9.93 -14.00
CA ILE A 682 4.27 -10.72 -13.32
C ILE A 682 4.63 -10.99 -11.85
N SER A 683 5.86 -11.43 -11.58
CA SER A 683 6.35 -11.69 -10.22
C SER A 683 6.68 -10.41 -9.47
N GLY A 684 6.80 -9.31 -10.20
CA GLY A 684 7.03 -7.97 -9.67
C GLY A 684 5.77 -7.20 -9.36
N HIS A 685 4.59 -7.77 -9.64
CA HIS A 685 3.28 -7.16 -9.45
C HIS A 685 3.18 -5.72 -9.98
N ARG A 686 3.75 -5.48 -11.17
CA ARG A 686 3.87 -4.14 -11.76
C ARG A 686 3.88 -4.14 -13.29
N VAL A 687 3.54 -3.00 -13.89
CA VAL A 687 3.84 -2.71 -15.29
C VAL A 687 5.00 -1.71 -15.36
N LEU A 688 5.98 -2.03 -16.19
CA LEU A 688 7.13 -1.20 -16.48
C LEU A 688 6.88 -0.50 -17.82
N ILE A 689 7.07 0.80 -17.85
CA ILE A 689 6.84 1.62 -19.04
C ILE A 689 8.11 2.40 -19.34
N TRP A 690 8.57 2.33 -20.58
CA TRP A 690 9.52 3.27 -21.12
C TRP A 690 8.79 4.23 -22.06
N ASN A 691 8.97 5.52 -21.81
CA ASN A 691 8.39 6.61 -22.59
C ASN A 691 9.02 6.70 -23.98
N THR A 692 10.19 6.11 -24.13
CA THR A 692 10.82 5.87 -25.43
C THR A 692 11.34 4.45 -25.47
N ILE A 693 11.41 3.85 -26.66
CA ILE A 693 12.07 2.55 -26.79
C ILE A 693 13.50 2.66 -26.23
N PRO A 694 13.91 1.73 -25.35
CA PRO A 694 15.24 1.72 -24.77
C PRO A 694 16.34 1.91 -25.82
N THR A 695 17.43 2.58 -25.44
CA THR A 695 18.53 2.95 -26.34
C THR A 695 19.87 2.33 -25.94
N HIS A 696 19.96 1.77 -24.75
CA HIS A 696 21.13 1.07 -24.24
C HIS A 696 20.71 -0.05 -23.28
N ASP A 697 21.61 -1.01 -23.06
CA ASP A 697 21.42 -2.11 -22.12
C ASP A 697 20.99 -1.60 -20.74
N ASN A 698 20.06 -2.33 -20.13
CA ASN A 698 19.61 -2.14 -18.76
C ASN A 698 19.12 -0.70 -18.47
N GLN A 699 18.62 0.01 -19.48
CA GLN A 699 17.92 1.28 -19.31
C GLN A 699 16.72 1.04 -18.37
N PRO A 700 16.64 1.75 -17.23
CA PRO A 700 15.50 1.62 -16.32
C PRO A 700 14.22 2.13 -16.99
N PRO A 701 13.05 1.59 -16.62
CA PRO A 701 11.77 2.12 -17.07
C PRO A 701 11.56 3.53 -16.52
N ASP A 702 10.88 4.36 -17.31
CA ASP A 702 10.53 5.73 -16.97
C ASP A 702 9.35 5.78 -15.98
N VAL A 703 8.42 4.83 -16.09
CA VAL A 703 7.22 4.76 -15.25
C VAL A 703 6.97 3.33 -14.74
N VAL A 704 6.53 3.23 -13.48
CA VAL A 704 6.11 1.98 -12.84
C VAL A 704 4.67 2.10 -12.38
N LEU A 705 3.79 1.26 -12.93
CA LEU A 705 2.39 1.20 -12.52
C LEU A 705 2.10 -0.02 -11.67
N GLY A 706 1.14 0.13 -10.75
CA GLY A 706 0.80 -0.88 -9.75
C GLY A 706 1.74 -0.95 -8.56
N GLN A 707 2.77 -0.09 -8.51
CA GLN A 707 3.71 0.09 -7.41
C GLN A 707 4.19 1.55 -7.39
N PRO A 708 4.55 2.12 -6.22
CA PRO A 708 5.06 3.49 -6.15
C PRO A 708 6.46 3.64 -6.78
N ASN A 709 7.23 2.55 -6.87
CA ASN A 709 8.60 2.54 -7.34
C ASN A 709 9.03 1.12 -7.77
N LEU A 710 10.28 1.01 -8.23
CA LEU A 710 10.90 -0.27 -8.63
C LEU A 710 11.29 -1.18 -7.45
N GLU A 711 11.28 -0.67 -6.22
CA GLU A 711 11.71 -1.40 -5.03
C GLU A 711 10.58 -2.21 -4.39
N THR A 712 9.33 -1.76 -4.58
CA THR A 712 8.17 -2.40 -3.99
C THR A 712 7.76 -3.64 -4.79
N LEU A 713 7.67 -4.79 -4.12
CA LEU A 713 7.38 -6.08 -4.75
C LEU A 713 5.99 -6.63 -4.37
N TRP A 714 5.28 -6.03 -3.42
CA TRP A 714 4.02 -6.56 -2.93
C TRP A 714 2.84 -6.17 -3.80
N GLY A 715 2.21 -7.16 -4.42
CA GLY A 715 0.99 -6.90 -5.16
C GLY A 715 -0.20 -6.53 -4.28
N SER A 716 -1.04 -5.62 -4.74
CA SER A 716 -2.30 -5.25 -4.10
C SER A 716 -3.43 -5.24 -5.13
N THR A 717 -4.63 -5.58 -4.69
CA THR A 717 -5.86 -5.48 -5.51
C THR A 717 -6.59 -4.15 -5.28
N SER A 718 -5.96 -3.18 -4.60
CA SER A 718 -6.49 -1.83 -4.50
C SER A 718 -6.38 -1.09 -5.83
N ARG A 719 -6.88 0.15 -5.88
CA ARG A 719 -6.64 1.04 -7.02
C ARG A 719 -5.18 1.47 -7.17
N TYR A 720 -4.38 1.37 -6.11
CA TYR A 720 -2.98 1.80 -6.10
C TYR A 720 -2.00 0.69 -6.50
N GLY A 721 -2.49 -0.55 -6.58
CA GLY A 721 -1.66 -1.73 -6.77
C GLY A 721 -2.06 -2.58 -7.96
N LEU A 722 -1.08 -3.34 -8.43
CA LEU A 722 -1.33 -4.50 -9.28
C LEU A 722 -1.02 -5.79 -8.52
N ARG A 723 -1.60 -6.91 -8.92
CA ARG A 723 -1.31 -8.25 -8.44
C ARG A 723 -1.19 -9.20 -9.63
N ALA A 724 0.06 -9.57 -9.93
CA ALA A 724 0.42 -10.50 -10.99
C ALA A 724 -0.14 -10.08 -12.36
N PRO A 725 0.25 -8.90 -12.86
CA PRO A 725 -0.16 -8.45 -14.18
C PRO A 725 0.41 -9.40 -15.23
N SER A 726 -0.47 -9.89 -16.10
CA SER A 726 -0.18 -10.90 -17.10
C SER A 726 -0.12 -10.29 -18.49
N ASP A 727 -1.13 -9.51 -18.88
CA ASP A 727 -1.23 -8.93 -20.20
C ASP A 727 -1.35 -7.41 -20.13
N VAL A 728 -0.86 -6.73 -21.16
CA VAL A 728 -0.88 -5.28 -21.26
C VAL A 728 -1.15 -4.84 -22.69
N THR A 729 -2.03 -3.86 -22.86
CA THR A 729 -2.27 -3.19 -24.14
C THR A 729 -2.56 -1.71 -23.91
N PHE A 730 -2.22 -0.88 -24.89
CA PHE A 730 -2.39 0.56 -24.82
C PHE A 730 -3.10 1.05 -26.08
N ASP A 731 -4.22 1.76 -25.90
CA ASP A 731 -5.08 2.24 -26.99
C ASP A 731 -4.76 3.67 -27.45
N GLY A 732 -3.69 4.27 -26.91
CA GLY A 732 -3.29 5.66 -27.15
C GLY A 732 -3.69 6.63 -26.04
N VAL A 733 -4.66 6.27 -25.18
CA VAL A 733 -5.12 7.11 -24.06
C VAL A 733 -5.32 6.34 -22.74
N HIS A 734 -5.51 5.03 -22.82
CA HIS A 734 -5.64 4.14 -21.68
C HIS A 734 -4.70 2.95 -21.82
N LEU A 735 -4.04 2.62 -20.71
CA LEU A 735 -3.31 1.39 -20.52
C LEU A 735 -4.20 0.38 -19.80
N TRP A 736 -4.46 -0.74 -20.46
CA TRP A 736 -5.22 -1.85 -19.92
C TRP A 736 -4.28 -2.95 -19.46
N VAL A 737 -4.46 -3.41 -18.22
CA VAL A 737 -3.62 -4.44 -17.60
C VAL A 737 -4.51 -5.57 -17.10
N GLY A 738 -4.32 -6.78 -17.63
CA GLY A 738 -5.01 -7.98 -17.16
C GLY A 738 -4.20 -8.69 -16.07
N GLU A 739 -4.82 -9.00 -14.94
CA GLU A 739 -4.17 -9.68 -13.79
C GLU A 739 -4.52 -11.17 -13.74
N VAL A 740 -3.53 -12.01 -13.43
CA VAL A 740 -3.74 -13.44 -13.16
C VAL A 740 -3.76 -13.72 -11.66
N THR A 741 -4.33 -14.87 -11.28
CA THR A 741 -4.25 -15.49 -9.95
C THR A 741 -4.68 -14.58 -8.77
N TRP A 742 -5.81 -14.92 -8.13
CA TRP A 742 -6.37 -14.27 -6.93
C TRP A 742 -6.85 -12.82 -7.08
N SER A 743 -6.54 -12.12 -8.17
CA SER A 743 -7.11 -10.80 -8.48
C SER A 743 -8.31 -10.88 -9.42
N HIS A 744 -8.19 -11.64 -10.52
CA HIS A 744 -9.24 -11.82 -11.54
C HIS A 744 -9.78 -10.51 -12.15
N ARG A 745 -8.95 -9.46 -12.18
CA ARG A 745 -9.33 -8.14 -12.70
C ARG A 745 -8.58 -7.82 -13.98
N ALA A 746 -9.20 -7.05 -14.86
CA ALA A 746 -8.48 -6.12 -15.70
C ALA A 746 -8.58 -4.73 -15.07
N VAL A 747 -7.50 -3.97 -15.06
CA VAL A 747 -7.50 -2.60 -14.55
C VAL A 747 -7.06 -1.65 -15.65
N ARG A 748 -7.56 -0.42 -15.59
CA ARG A 748 -7.22 0.65 -16.53
C ARG A 748 -6.46 1.74 -15.79
N PHE A 749 -5.39 2.20 -16.42
CA PHE A 749 -4.74 3.45 -16.10
C PHE A 749 -4.99 4.40 -17.27
N SER A 750 -5.47 5.60 -16.98
CA SER A 750 -5.70 6.66 -17.95
C SER A 750 -4.50 7.58 -17.97
N ILE A 751 -4.14 8.10 -19.13
CA ILE A 751 -3.26 9.26 -19.17
C ILE A 751 -3.91 10.38 -18.34
N PRO A 752 -3.21 10.97 -17.35
CA PRO A 752 -3.76 12.05 -16.55
C PRO A 752 -4.29 13.19 -17.42
N ASN A 753 -5.42 13.75 -17.01
CA ASN A 753 -5.91 14.98 -17.59
C ASN A 753 -4.91 16.12 -17.31
N PRO A 754 -4.78 17.09 -18.23
CA PRO A 754 -3.82 18.18 -18.07
C PRO A 754 -4.06 18.92 -16.75
N ARG A 755 -2.98 19.33 -16.10
CA ARG A 755 -3.02 20.03 -14.82
C ARG A 755 -3.99 21.22 -14.90
N ALA A 756 -5.01 21.19 -14.04
CA ALA A 756 -6.04 22.21 -14.01
C ALA A 756 -5.49 23.59 -13.63
N VAL A 757 -6.19 24.64 -14.05
CA VAL A 757 -5.90 25.99 -13.54
C VAL A 757 -6.19 26.07 -12.04
N ILE A 758 -5.36 26.82 -11.34
CA ILE A 758 -5.51 27.07 -9.91
C ILE A 758 -6.58 28.13 -9.73
N LEU A 759 -7.78 27.72 -9.29
CA LEU A 759 -8.86 28.63 -8.94
C LEU A 759 -8.57 29.25 -7.56
N LYS A 760 -8.36 30.56 -7.53
CA LYS A 760 -8.13 31.30 -6.29
C LYS A 760 -9.44 31.47 -5.51
N PRO A 761 -9.38 31.70 -4.20
CA PRO A 761 -10.56 32.06 -3.41
C PRO A 761 -11.32 33.23 -4.03
N PRO A 762 -12.67 33.19 -4.05
CA PRO A 762 -13.47 34.32 -4.52
C PRO A 762 -13.14 35.60 -3.73
N SER A 763 -12.99 36.71 -4.45
CA SER A 763 -12.69 38.04 -3.92
C SER A 763 -13.82 39.03 -4.24
N ASP A 764 -13.72 40.27 -3.77
CA ASP A 764 -14.70 41.34 -4.05
C ASP A 764 -16.17 40.93 -3.77
N ILE A 765 -16.38 40.17 -2.68
CA ILE A 765 -17.68 39.62 -2.32
C ILE A 765 -18.58 40.74 -1.77
N THR A 766 -19.74 40.93 -2.40
CA THR A 766 -20.80 41.84 -1.96
C THR A 766 -22.05 41.07 -1.55
N THR A 767 -23.16 41.76 -1.28
CA THR A 767 -24.47 41.14 -1.04
C THR A 767 -25.03 40.43 -2.26
N SER A 768 -24.53 40.73 -3.47
CA SER A 768 -25.09 40.22 -4.72
C SER A 768 -24.07 39.97 -5.82
N SER A 769 -22.78 39.99 -5.52
CA SER A 769 -21.72 39.73 -6.50
C SER A 769 -20.47 39.15 -5.86
N MET A 770 -19.64 38.49 -6.66
CA MET A 770 -18.27 38.11 -6.28
C MET A 770 -17.38 37.96 -7.51
N LYS A 771 -16.07 38.06 -7.32
CA LYS A 771 -15.07 37.91 -8.37
C LYS A 771 -14.30 36.60 -8.20
N LEU A 772 -14.20 35.84 -9.29
CA LEU A 772 -13.34 34.66 -9.40
C LEU A 772 -12.10 35.01 -10.19
N THR A 773 -10.96 34.47 -9.77
CA THR A 773 -9.68 34.57 -10.48
C THR A 773 -8.98 33.22 -10.47
N TRP A 774 -8.27 32.87 -11.56
CA TRP A 774 -7.51 31.62 -11.65
C TRP A 774 -6.16 31.84 -12.35
N SER A 775 -5.28 30.84 -12.31
CA SER A 775 -4.03 30.85 -13.07
C SER A 775 -4.27 30.72 -14.57
N VAL A 776 -3.39 31.29 -15.39
CA VAL A 776 -3.46 31.12 -16.86
C VAL A 776 -3.14 29.67 -17.24
N ALA A 777 -3.81 29.15 -18.27
CA ALA A 777 -3.58 27.81 -18.79
C ALA A 777 -2.21 27.75 -19.48
N THR A 778 -1.42 26.72 -19.17
CA THR A 778 -0.04 26.62 -19.60
C THR A 778 0.11 26.08 -21.02
N ARG A 779 -0.79 25.20 -21.47
CA ARG A 779 -0.74 24.62 -22.82
C ARG A 779 -1.08 25.64 -23.91
N GLU A 780 -0.43 25.48 -25.07
CA GLU A 780 -0.62 26.34 -26.24
C GLU A 780 -1.91 26.04 -27.01
N ASP A 781 -2.42 24.81 -26.94
CA ASP A 781 -3.62 24.35 -27.64
C ASP A 781 -4.93 24.57 -26.83
N PHE A 782 -4.90 25.55 -25.92
CA PHE A 782 -6.06 26.02 -25.17
C PHE A 782 -7.20 26.47 -26.10
N ILE A 783 -8.43 26.04 -25.80
CA ILE A 783 -9.65 26.49 -26.48
C ILE A 783 -10.42 27.51 -25.63
N ARG A 784 -10.74 27.16 -24.38
CA ARG A 784 -11.61 27.97 -23.50
C ARG A 784 -11.53 27.56 -22.04
N TYR A 785 -11.96 28.46 -21.17
CA TYR A 785 -12.42 28.17 -19.82
C TYR A 785 -13.94 28.01 -19.80
N GLU A 786 -14.44 27.06 -19.03
CA GLU A 786 -15.83 26.94 -18.61
C GLU A 786 -15.88 27.19 -17.12
N VAL A 787 -16.57 28.26 -16.71
CA VAL A 787 -16.74 28.62 -15.30
C VAL A 787 -18.07 28.04 -14.84
N HIS A 788 -18.04 27.22 -13.81
CA HIS A 788 -19.21 26.54 -13.27
C HIS A 788 -19.55 27.04 -11.86
N MET A 789 -20.84 27.05 -11.52
CA MET A 789 -21.38 27.47 -10.23
C MET A 789 -22.54 26.59 -9.78
N SER A 790 -22.64 26.32 -8.47
CA SER A 790 -23.77 25.65 -7.81
C SER A 790 -23.95 26.18 -6.40
N THR A 791 -25.13 25.99 -5.79
CA THR A 791 -25.34 26.17 -4.33
C THR A 791 -25.07 24.88 -3.55
N GLU A 792 -24.91 23.75 -4.23
CA GLU A 792 -24.62 22.45 -3.63
C GLU A 792 -23.11 22.14 -3.67
N PRO A 793 -22.51 21.67 -2.55
CA PRO A 793 -21.13 21.19 -2.54
C PRO A 793 -20.96 19.95 -3.44
N GLY A 794 -19.73 19.72 -3.92
CA GLY A 794 -19.38 18.54 -4.72
C GLY A 794 -20.11 18.40 -6.07
N PHE A 795 -20.72 19.45 -6.62
CA PHE A 795 -21.56 19.36 -7.81
C PHE A 795 -20.84 18.85 -9.07
N ASP A 796 -21.60 18.17 -9.94
CA ASP A 796 -21.15 17.68 -11.24
C ASP A 796 -21.09 18.79 -12.30
N LEU A 797 -20.04 18.75 -13.12
CA LEU A 797 -19.84 19.67 -14.23
C LEU A 797 -20.77 19.29 -15.39
N SER A 798 -21.70 20.18 -15.73
CA SER A 798 -22.63 20.01 -16.86
C SER A 798 -22.98 21.36 -17.47
N ASP A 799 -23.62 21.34 -18.64
CA ASP A 799 -24.11 22.56 -19.31
C ASP A 799 -25.03 23.42 -18.43
N LYS A 800 -25.67 22.81 -17.41
CA LYS A 800 -26.55 23.51 -16.47
C LYS A 800 -25.79 24.30 -15.40
N THR A 801 -24.54 23.92 -15.11
CA THR A 801 -23.72 24.58 -14.09
C THR A 801 -22.80 25.64 -14.68
N ILE A 802 -22.65 25.68 -16.01
CA ILE A 802 -21.87 26.72 -16.70
C ILE A 802 -22.54 28.08 -16.55
N ILE A 803 -21.80 29.03 -16.00
CA ILE A 803 -22.20 30.43 -15.88
C ILE A 803 -21.45 31.35 -16.84
N ALA A 804 -20.28 30.92 -17.33
CA ALA A 804 -19.52 31.66 -18.33
C ALA A 804 -18.57 30.76 -19.11
N THR A 805 -18.28 31.19 -20.34
CA THR A 805 -17.29 30.56 -21.22
C THR A 805 -16.33 31.64 -21.72
N ILE A 806 -15.02 31.44 -21.52
CA ILE A 806 -13.99 32.43 -21.85
C ILE A 806 -12.99 31.80 -22.80
N THR A 807 -12.92 32.28 -24.04
CA THR A 807 -12.05 31.75 -25.10
C THR A 807 -10.68 32.43 -25.17
N ASP A 808 -10.47 33.52 -24.43
CA ASP A 808 -9.19 34.20 -24.35
C ASP A 808 -8.35 33.59 -23.23
N ARG A 809 -7.24 32.93 -23.60
CA ARG A 809 -6.31 32.29 -22.66
C ARG A 809 -5.78 33.25 -21.61
N SER A 810 -5.61 34.52 -21.96
CA SER A 810 -5.06 35.54 -21.05
C SER A 810 -6.08 36.06 -20.03
N ASN A 811 -7.37 35.80 -20.26
CA ASN A 811 -8.45 36.27 -19.40
C ASN A 811 -8.80 35.20 -18.34
N SER A 812 -8.15 35.30 -17.18
CA SER A 812 -8.30 34.35 -16.07
C SER A 812 -9.10 34.91 -14.89
N SER A 813 -10.11 35.74 -15.16
CA SER A 813 -11.00 36.28 -14.12
C SER A 813 -12.41 36.56 -14.60
N ILE A 814 -13.39 36.50 -13.69
CA ILE A 814 -14.77 36.91 -13.95
C ILE A 814 -15.43 37.49 -12.69
N THR A 815 -16.28 38.50 -12.87
CA THR A 815 -17.20 38.97 -11.81
C THR A 815 -18.60 38.44 -12.06
N ILE A 816 -19.12 37.68 -11.11
CA ILE A 816 -20.47 37.12 -11.09
C ILE A 816 -21.38 38.10 -10.37
N ASN A 817 -22.48 38.49 -10.99
CA ASN A 817 -23.45 39.46 -10.45
C ASN A 817 -24.82 38.78 -10.24
N ASN A 818 -25.73 39.47 -9.55
CA ASN A 818 -27.11 39.02 -9.26
C ASN A 818 -27.18 37.74 -8.40
N LEU A 819 -26.24 37.59 -7.48
CA LEU A 819 -26.28 36.53 -6.47
C LEU A 819 -27.27 36.88 -5.35
N ASN A 820 -27.84 35.85 -4.71
CA ASN A 820 -28.67 36.03 -3.52
C ASN A 820 -27.77 36.42 -2.35
N SER A 821 -28.26 37.28 -1.45
CA SER A 821 -27.54 37.59 -0.21
C SER A 821 -27.55 36.40 0.74
N ASN A 822 -26.55 36.34 1.63
CA ASN A 822 -26.36 35.27 2.61
C ASN A 822 -26.47 33.84 2.03
N THR A 823 -25.91 33.62 0.84
CA THR A 823 -26.00 32.34 0.13
C THR A 823 -24.59 31.86 -0.23
N THR A 824 -24.29 30.61 0.11
CA THR A 824 -23.04 29.95 -0.25
C THR A 824 -23.10 29.43 -1.68
N TYR A 825 -22.09 29.78 -2.46
CA TYR A 825 -21.90 29.30 -3.82
C TYR A 825 -20.58 28.56 -3.94
N TRP A 826 -20.59 27.48 -4.72
CA TRP A 826 -19.46 26.63 -5.04
C TRP A 826 -19.11 26.77 -6.52
N PHE A 827 -17.81 26.80 -6.83
CA PHE A 827 -17.25 27.15 -8.14
C PHE A 827 -16.21 26.14 -8.60
N LYS A 828 -16.17 25.88 -9.91
CA LYS A 828 -15.11 25.14 -10.59
C LYS A 828 -14.81 25.80 -11.94
N VAL A 829 -13.57 25.73 -12.39
CA VAL A 829 -13.16 26.18 -13.72
C VAL A 829 -12.59 25.00 -14.50
N ARG A 830 -13.27 24.62 -15.57
CA ARG A 830 -12.79 23.62 -16.52
C ARG A 830 -12.01 24.32 -17.63
N THR A 831 -10.80 23.86 -17.90
CA THR A 831 -9.97 24.31 -19.01
C THR A 831 -10.08 23.31 -20.14
N CYS A 832 -10.46 23.72 -21.34
CA CYS A 832 -10.64 22.82 -22.49
C CYS A 832 -9.53 23.03 -23.52
N TYR A 833 -9.06 21.95 -24.15
CA TYR A 833 -7.99 21.94 -25.15
C TYR A 833 -8.46 21.36 -26.48
N ALA A 834 -7.68 21.59 -27.55
CA ALA A 834 -8.04 21.22 -28.92
C ALA A 834 -8.04 19.71 -29.19
N ASP A 835 -7.31 18.94 -28.39
CA ASP A 835 -7.31 17.47 -28.41
C ASP A 835 -8.52 16.85 -27.71
N GLY A 836 -9.45 17.66 -27.18
CA GLY A 836 -10.62 17.21 -26.44
C GLY A 836 -10.35 16.89 -24.97
N LYS A 837 -9.11 17.05 -24.49
CA LYS A 837 -8.79 16.94 -23.06
C LYS A 837 -9.24 18.18 -22.29
N TYR A 838 -9.33 18.04 -20.97
CA TYR A 838 -9.71 19.12 -20.08
C TYR A 838 -9.03 19.03 -18.72
N GLY A 839 -8.82 20.18 -18.07
CA GLY A 839 -8.32 20.27 -16.70
C GLY A 839 -9.35 20.97 -15.81
N ASP A 840 -9.92 20.25 -14.84
CA ASP A 840 -10.94 20.75 -13.93
C ASP A 840 -10.31 21.29 -12.64
N SER A 841 -10.52 22.56 -12.34
CA SER A 841 -10.04 23.11 -11.08
C SER A 841 -10.72 22.37 -9.92
N VAL A 842 -9.97 22.26 -8.83
CA VAL A 842 -10.54 22.11 -7.49
C VAL A 842 -11.70 23.09 -7.25
N GLN A 843 -12.63 22.64 -6.42
CA GLN A 843 -13.81 23.42 -6.08
C GLN A 843 -13.44 24.52 -5.07
N ARG A 844 -13.91 25.75 -5.33
CA ARG A 844 -13.84 26.87 -4.37
C ARG A 844 -15.24 27.29 -3.94
N TRP A 845 -15.35 28.03 -2.85
CA TRP A 845 -16.64 28.54 -2.40
C TRP A 845 -16.52 29.91 -1.76
N ALA A 846 -17.64 30.61 -1.69
CA ALA A 846 -17.81 31.81 -0.89
C ALA A 846 -19.29 32.03 -0.58
N THR A 847 -19.56 32.64 0.57
CA THR A 847 -20.89 33.11 0.96
C THR A 847 -21.01 34.59 0.66
N THR A 848 -22.05 34.99 -0.08
CA THR A 848 -22.36 36.41 -0.30
C THR A 848 -22.69 37.09 1.02
N LYS A 849 -22.38 38.39 1.14
CA LYS A 849 -22.64 39.14 2.37
C LYS A 849 -24.14 39.12 2.70
N ALA A 850 -24.48 39.04 3.98
CA ALA A 850 -25.86 39.22 4.43
C ALA A 850 -26.32 40.65 4.10
N SER A 851 -27.60 40.81 3.75
CA SER A 851 -28.23 42.13 3.69
C SER A 851 -28.25 42.68 5.12
N MET A 852 -27.33 43.58 5.45
CA MET A 852 -27.17 44.08 6.82
C MET A 852 -28.50 44.59 7.39
N VAL A 853 -28.74 44.28 8.66
CA VAL A 853 -29.89 44.73 9.45
C VAL A 853 -29.98 46.26 9.42
N SER A 854 -31.20 46.78 9.37
CA SER A 854 -31.51 48.19 9.47
C SER A 854 -30.94 48.80 10.77
N GLY A 855 -29.96 49.70 10.63
CA GLY A 855 -29.40 50.55 11.69
C GLY A 855 -28.03 51.10 11.26
N GLU A 856 -27.73 52.37 11.56
CA GLU A 856 -26.46 53.00 11.15
C GLU A 856 -25.25 52.33 11.82
N TRP A 857 -24.32 51.85 10.99
CA TRP A 857 -22.99 51.40 11.41
C TRP A 857 -22.00 52.55 11.22
N MET A 858 -21.18 52.81 12.23
CA MET A 858 -20.05 53.72 12.13
C MET A 858 -18.85 52.96 11.59
N GLU A 859 -18.06 53.60 10.73
CA GLU A 859 -16.87 53.00 10.13
C GLU A 859 -15.59 53.75 10.50
N ARG A 860 -14.51 52.98 10.65
CA ARG A 860 -13.13 53.49 10.76
C ARG A 860 -12.22 52.58 9.93
N GLU A 861 -11.16 53.16 9.38
CA GLU A 861 -10.22 52.46 8.51
C GLU A 861 -8.79 52.80 8.91
N THR A 862 -7.91 51.82 8.71
CA THR A 862 -6.45 51.93 8.77
C THR A 862 -5.86 51.45 7.44
N ASP A 863 -4.54 51.28 7.35
CA ASP A 863 -3.91 50.81 6.12
C ASP A 863 -4.32 49.37 5.78
N HIS A 864 -4.47 48.51 6.79
CA HIS A 864 -4.74 47.08 6.60
C HIS A 864 -6.13 46.62 7.03
N PHE A 865 -6.87 47.40 7.82
CA PHE A 865 -8.16 46.98 8.39
C PHE A 865 -9.27 48.02 8.20
N LYS A 866 -10.51 47.54 8.18
CA LYS A 866 -11.73 48.34 8.22
C LYS A 866 -12.66 47.81 9.30
N ILE A 867 -13.01 48.62 10.29
CA ILE A 867 -13.91 48.22 11.38
C ILE A 867 -15.30 48.85 11.25
N TYR A 868 -16.32 48.05 11.51
CA TYR A 868 -17.72 48.45 11.64
C TYR A 868 -18.16 48.33 13.11
N TYR A 869 -18.75 49.39 13.68
CA TYR A 869 -19.18 49.43 15.08
C TYR A 869 -20.43 50.31 15.29
N ARG A 870 -21.04 50.24 16.47
CA ARG A 870 -22.20 51.09 16.86
C ARG A 870 -21.76 52.37 17.56
N ALA A 871 -22.54 53.44 17.41
CA ALA A 871 -22.30 54.70 18.13
C ALA A 871 -22.23 54.45 19.66
N GLY A 872 -21.20 54.99 20.32
CA GLY A 872 -20.90 54.73 21.73
C GLY A 872 -19.81 53.67 21.98
N TYR A 873 -19.31 52.99 20.93
CA TYR A 873 -18.22 52.02 20.98
C TYR A 873 -16.93 52.50 20.29
N GLU A 874 -16.77 53.82 20.07
CA GLU A 874 -15.65 54.42 19.34
C GLU A 874 -14.30 54.07 19.97
N GLN A 875 -14.22 54.05 21.31
CA GLN A 875 -12.98 53.75 22.02
C GLN A 875 -12.57 52.29 21.83
N GLN A 876 -13.53 51.37 21.94
CA GLN A 876 -13.34 49.93 21.75
C GLN A 876 -12.96 49.61 20.30
N ALA A 877 -13.60 50.28 19.33
CA ALA A 877 -13.27 50.12 17.93
C ALA A 877 -11.84 50.58 17.61
N ASN A 878 -11.41 51.71 18.17
CA ASN A 878 -10.03 52.19 17.99
C ASN A 878 -9.00 51.25 18.63
N SER A 879 -9.25 50.78 19.87
CA SER A 879 -8.36 49.83 20.54
C SER A 879 -8.27 48.50 19.80
N LEU A 880 -9.38 48.01 19.21
CA LEU A 880 -9.39 46.78 18.43
C LEU A 880 -8.64 46.93 17.10
N LEU A 881 -8.81 48.05 16.41
CA LEU A 881 -8.04 48.37 15.20
C LEU A 881 -6.54 48.43 15.47
N GLU A 882 -6.14 49.14 16.54
CA GLU A 882 -4.72 49.25 16.93
C GLU A 882 -4.12 47.88 17.25
N ALA A 883 -4.87 47.00 17.92
CA ALA A 883 -4.43 45.64 18.21
C ALA A 883 -4.23 44.80 16.93
N HIS A 884 -5.10 44.92 15.93
CA HIS A 884 -4.96 44.21 14.66
C HIS A 884 -3.78 44.72 13.83
N GLU A 885 -3.57 46.05 13.79
CA GLU A 885 -2.42 46.65 13.12
C GLU A 885 -1.09 46.19 13.73
N ASN A 886 -1.01 46.09 15.06
CA ASN A 886 0.20 45.63 15.75
C ASN A 886 0.58 44.17 15.42
N VAL A 887 -0.38 43.35 15.00
CA VAL A 887 -0.17 41.93 14.65
C VAL A 887 0.12 41.75 13.15
N TYR A 888 -0.32 42.68 12.31
CA TYR A 888 -0.37 42.50 10.86
C TYR A 888 0.96 42.08 10.23
N GLU A 889 2.04 42.84 10.49
CA GLU A 889 3.36 42.55 9.92
C GLU A 889 3.90 41.19 10.36
N PHE A 890 3.63 40.80 11.60
CA PHE A 890 4.07 39.51 12.14
C PHE A 890 3.38 38.34 11.44
N VAL A 891 2.04 38.34 11.38
CA VAL A 891 1.26 37.23 10.81
C VAL A 891 1.49 37.13 9.30
N THR A 892 1.39 38.25 8.57
CA THR A 892 1.58 38.25 7.11
C THR A 892 3.02 37.95 6.73
N GLY A 893 4.00 38.42 7.51
CA GLY A 893 5.41 38.11 7.32
C GLY A 893 5.75 36.64 7.57
N PHE A 894 5.14 36.01 8.57
CA PHE A 894 5.35 34.59 8.85
C PHE A 894 4.73 33.69 7.79
N ILE A 895 3.43 33.90 7.49
CA ILE A 895 2.69 33.11 6.51
C ILE A 895 3.22 33.37 5.10
N GLY A 896 3.78 34.56 4.85
CA GLY A 896 4.26 34.96 3.53
C GLY A 896 3.12 35.37 2.60
N TYR A 897 1.97 35.74 3.16
CA TYR A 897 0.79 36.19 2.44
C TYR A 897 0.22 37.45 3.10
N ALA A 898 0.08 38.51 2.29
CA ALA A 898 -0.57 39.74 2.70
C ALA A 898 -1.98 39.79 2.07
N PRO A 899 -3.05 39.98 2.86
CA PRO A 899 -4.39 40.14 2.32
C PRO A 899 -4.45 41.24 1.25
N PRO A 900 -5.07 40.98 0.08
CA PRO A 900 -5.07 41.91 -1.05
C PRO A 900 -6.01 43.10 -0.84
N THR A 901 -6.92 43.00 0.14
CA THR A 901 -7.88 44.04 0.52
C THR A 901 -7.86 44.22 2.04
N ARG A 902 -8.30 45.38 2.53
CA ARG A 902 -8.45 45.61 3.97
C ARG A 902 -9.28 44.48 4.59
N THR A 903 -8.79 43.90 5.67
CA THR A 903 -9.54 42.89 6.42
C THR A 903 -10.67 43.58 7.17
N GLU A 904 -11.90 43.09 7.00
CA GLU A 904 -13.08 43.69 7.62
C GLU A 904 -13.27 43.16 9.04
N ILE A 905 -13.45 44.05 10.02
CA ILE A 905 -13.71 43.72 11.42
C ILE A 905 -15.11 44.19 11.79
N TYR A 906 -15.94 43.33 12.35
CA TYR A 906 -17.28 43.67 12.82
C TYR A 906 -17.31 43.62 14.35
N LEU A 907 -17.38 44.79 14.99
CA LEU A 907 -17.51 44.92 16.45
C LEU A 907 -18.99 44.90 16.82
N CYS A 908 -19.46 43.73 17.25
CA CYS A 908 -20.84 43.49 17.63
C CYS A 908 -21.08 43.91 19.09
N SER A 909 -22.17 44.64 19.29
CA SER A 909 -22.62 45.17 20.58
C SER A 909 -23.51 44.21 21.37
N THR A 910 -24.08 43.19 20.71
CA THR A 910 -24.93 42.16 21.33
C THR A 910 -24.63 40.77 20.77
N PRO A 911 -24.85 39.68 21.54
CA PRO A 911 -24.68 38.31 21.03
C PRO A 911 -25.62 37.99 19.87
N GLU A 912 -26.81 38.59 19.84
CA GLU A 912 -27.77 38.46 18.74
C GLU A 912 -27.24 39.11 17.46
N GLU A 913 -26.63 40.30 17.57
CA GLU A 913 -25.95 40.96 16.45
C GLU A 913 -24.73 40.16 15.98
N TYR A 914 -23.96 39.57 16.91
CA TYR A 914 -22.85 38.67 16.58
C TYR A 914 -23.32 37.42 15.84
N ALA A 915 -24.42 36.81 16.30
CA ALA A 915 -25.03 35.64 15.67
C ALA A 915 -25.58 35.94 14.27
N GLU A 916 -26.18 37.11 14.09
CA GLU A 916 -26.78 37.54 12.82
C GLU A 916 -25.71 37.92 11.78
N VAL A 917 -24.67 38.67 12.17
CA VAL A 917 -23.57 39.04 11.27
C VAL A 917 -22.68 37.83 10.97
N GLY A 918 -22.47 36.94 11.96
CA GLY A 918 -21.67 35.73 11.82
C GLY A 918 -22.41 34.52 11.25
N ASN A 919 -23.72 34.62 11.04
CA ASN A 919 -24.58 33.50 10.62
C ASN A 919 -24.39 32.25 11.51
N THR A 920 -24.35 32.46 12.83
CA THR A 920 -24.25 31.42 13.86
C THR A 920 -25.57 31.32 14.65
N PRO A 921 -25.92 30.15 15.23
CA PRO A 921 -27.13 30.04 16.05
C PRO A 921 -27.09 31.05 17.22
N PRO A 922 -28.20 31.74 17.57
CA PRO A 922 -28.25 32.71 18.67
C PRO A 922 -27.81 32.15 20.03
N GLU A 923 -27.84 30.83 20.16
CA GLU A 923 -27.51 30.06 21.37
C GLU A 923 -26.00 29.80 21.51
N ALA A 924 -25.23 30.00 20.43
CA ALA A 924 -23.78 29.89 20.42
C ALA A 924 -23.18 31.13 21.07
N LYS A 925 -23.02 31.10 22.40
CA LYS A 925 -22.15 32.08 23.07
C LYS A 925 -20.75 31.95 22.48
N PRO A 926 -20.13 33.01 21.96
CA PRO A 926 -18.75 32.93 21.52
C PRO A 926 -17.88 32.52 22.70
N ALA A 927 -17.14 31.42 22.55
CA ALA A 927 -16.19 30.95 23.56
C ALA A 927 -14.97 31.90 23.65
N VAL A 928 -14.75 32.73 22.63
CA VAL A 928 -13.57 33.59 22.42
C VAL A 928 -14.02 34.99 21.99
N GLY A 929 -13.28 36.04 22.37
CA GLY A 929 -13.65 37.45 22.14
C GLY A 929 -13.67 37.94 20.68
N ALA A 930 -13.27 37.08 19.74
CA ALA A 930 -13.34 37.29 18.30
C ALA A 930 -13.45 35.92 17.58
N SER A 931 -13.89 35.91 16.32
CA SER A 931 -13.87 34.74 15.43
C SER A 931 -13.57 35.15 13.98
N ALA A 932 -13.01 34.26 13.17
CA ALA A 932 -13.02 34.43 11.72
C ALA A 932 -14.47 34.49 11.18
N GLY A 933 -14.73 35.37 10.22
CA GLY A 933 -16.02 35.52 9.55
C GLY A 933 -16.31 34.37 8.59
N GLN A 934 -17.59 34.09 8.32
CA GLN A 934 -17.99 33.06 7.32
C GLN A 934 -17.67 33.44 5.86
N TRP A 935 -17.18 34.65 5.62
CA TRP A 935 -16.64 35.08 4.34
C TRP A 935 -15.12 35.17 4.41
N SER A 936 -14.46 34.94 3.28
CA SER A 936 -13.01 34.74 3.18
C SER A 936 -12.14 35.86 3.76
N ASN A 937 -12.66 37.08 4.02
CA ASN A 937 -11.87 38.25 4.43
C ASN A 937 -12.45 39.00 5.66
N GLY A 938 -13.09 38.31 6.61
CA GLY A 938 -13.74 38.92 7.78
C GLY A 938 -13.24 38.43 9.14
N VAL A 939 -13.27 39.31 10.13
CA VAL A 939 -13.14 39.02 11.56
C VAL A 939 -14.37 39.58 12.29
N LEU A 940 -14.95 38.79 13.18
CA LEU A 940 -16.07 39.16 14.04
C LEU A 940 -15.56 39.32 15.46
N SER A 941 -16.01 40.33 16.20
CA SER A 941 -15.60 40.54 17.59
C SER A 941 -16.75 41.02 18.47
N TYR A 942 -16.70 40.67 19.76
CA TYR A 942 -17.70 41.01 20.76
C TYR A 942 -17.11 41.92 21.86
N TYR A 943 -17.85 42.96 22.25
CA TYR A 943 -17.34 44.14 23.00
C TYR A 943 -16.70 43.89 24.38
N ASN A 944 -16.76 42.69 24.96
CA ASN A 944 -16.47 42.46 26.38
C ASN A 944 -15.15 41.71 26.68
N THR A 945 -14.29 41.47 25.69
CA THR A 945 -13.06 40.68 25.86
C THR A 945 -11.97 41.12 24.87
N PHE A 946 -11.10 42.05 25.28
CA PHE A 946 -9.95 42.48 24.50
C PHE A 946 -8.66 41.93 25.13
N SER A 947 -8.12 40.83 24.58
CA SER A 947 -6.74 40.42 24.79
C SER A 947 -6.00 40.45 23.45
N GLY A 948 -4.75 40.91 23.44
CA GLY A 948 -3.91 40.89 22.22
C GLY A 948 -3.73 39.48 21.64
N SER A 949 -3.85 38.45 22.48
CA SER A 949 -3.82 37.04 22.09
C SER A 949 -5.02 36.61 21.24
N GLY A 950 -6.24 37.05 21.57
CA GLY A 950 -7.43 36.68 20.79
C GLY A 950 -7.46 37.35 19.42
N VAL A 951 -6.93 38.57 19.32
CA VAL A 951 -6.83 39.30 18.04
C VAL A 951 -5.86 38.62 17.08
N ALA A 952 -4.71 38.15 17.58
CA ALA A 952 -3.73 37.45 16.75
C ALA A 952 -4.25 36.10 16.25
N HIS A 953 -4.92 35.33 17.12
CA HIS A 953 -5.49 34.03 16.79
C HIS A 953 -6.45 34.10 15.61
N GLU A 954 -7.41 35.02 15.67
CA GLU A 954 -8.44 35.14 14.64
C GLU A 954 -7.94 35.78 13.34
N PHE A 955 -6.94 36.65 13.45
CA PHE A 955 -6.31 37.19 12.25
C PHE A 955 -5.52 36.12 11.49
N VAL A 956 -4.90 35.15 12.17
CA VAL A 956 -4.27 33.99 11.51
C VAL A 956 -5.30 33.21 10.72
N HIS A 957 -6.46 32.88 11.31
CA HIS A 957 -7.54 32.19 10.62
C HIS A 957 -8.01 32.93 9.37
N ALA A 958 -8.15 34.26 9.44
CA ALA A 958 -8.54 35.10 8.31
C ALA A 958 -7.50 35.09 7.18
N VAL A 959 -6.21 35.25 7.50
CA VAL A 959 -5.11 35.26 6.51
C VAL A 959 -4.92 33.88 5.89
N GLU A 960 -4.94 32.83 6.70
CA GLU A 960 -4.73 31.45 6.28
C GLU A 960 -5.87 30.94 5.37
N SER A 961 -7.12 31.30 5.70
CA SER A 961 -8.29 30.96 4.88
C SER A 961 -8.25 31.62 3.50
N GLN A 962 -7.66 32.82 3.39
CA GLN A 962 -7.44 33.51 2.10
C GLN A 962 -6.30 32.92 1.29
N LEU A 963 -5.24 32.45 1.96
CA LEU A 963 -4.13 31.82 1.28
C LEU A 963 -4.55 30.46 0.72
N LEU A 964 -5.03 29.56 1.59
CA LEU A 964 -5.17 28.15 1.26
C LEU A 964 -6.47 27.84 0.50
N GLY A 965 -7.59 28.52 0.79
CA GLY A 965 -8.79 28.39 -0.05
C GLY A 965 -9.47 27.01 -0.12
N PHE A 966 -9.00 26.03 0.66
CA PHE A 966 -9.59 24.69 0.80
C PHE A 966 -9.90 24.39 2.28
N GLU A 967 -10.76 23.39 2.52
CA GLU A 967 -11.11 22.97 3.89
C GLU A 967 -9.93 22.25 4.54
N ARG A 968 -9.57 22.68 5.75
CA ARG A 968 -8.38 22.19 6.45
C ARG A 968 -8.78 21.46 7.73
N PRO A 969 -8.02 20.45 8.17
CA PRO A 969 -8.25 19.80 9.45
C PRO A 969 -8.29 20.81 10.60
N THR A 970 -9.14 20.59 11.60
CA THR A 970 -9.29 21.51 12.75
C THR A 970 -7.99 21.66 13.52
N TRP A 971 -7.22 20.57 13.69
CA TRP A 971 -5.92 20.62 14.37
C TRP A 971 -4.92 21.55 13.68
N TRP A 972 -4.99 21.66 12.35
CA TRP A 972 -4.11 22.54 11.59
C TRP A 972 -4.52 23.99 11.79
N LYS A 973 -5.82 24.30 11.61
CA LYS A 973 -6.39 25.64 11.76
C LYS A 973 -6.07 26.19 13.16
N GLU A 974 -6.48 25.46 14.19
CA GLU A 974 -6.34 25.93 15.57
C GLU A 974 -4.89 25.84 16.07
N GLY A 975 -4.13 24.82 15.66
CA GLY A 975 -2.74 24.66 16.05
C GLY A 975 -1.83 25.75 15.48
N LEU A 976 -2.03 26.15 14.22
CA LEU A 976 -1.24 27.22 13.59
C LEU A 976 -1.58 28.58 14.21
N ALA A 977 -2.87 28.84 14.46
CA ALA A 977 -3.34 30.06 15.11
C ALA A 977 -2.80 30.20 16.54
N CYS A 978 -2.86 29.15 17.36
CA CYS A 978 -2.26 29.14 18.70
C CYS A 978 -0.73 29.28 18.66
N TYR A 979 -0.06 28.59 17.74
CA TYR A 979 1.39 28.65 17.58
C TYR A 979 1.88 30.08 17.27
N LEU A 980 1.24 30.75 16.30
CA LEU A 980 1.61 32.12 15.93
C LEU A 980 1.22 33.14 17.01
N THR A 981 0.09 32.94 17.68
CA THR A 981 -0.32 33.75 18.83
C THR A 981 0.72 33.68 19.95
N TYR A 982 1.24 32.48 20.23
CA TYR A 982 2.32 32.28 21.19
C TYR A 982 3.61 32.99 20.76
N LYS A 983 4.02 32.86 19.49
CA LYS A 983 5.23 33.52 18.98
C LYS A 983 5.13 35.05 19.00
N PHE A 984 3.93 35.60 18.88
CA PHE A 984 3.70 37.04 18.96
C PHE A 984 3.63 37.57 20.40
N THR A 985 2.87 36.90 21.27
CA THR A 985 2.54 37.41 22.61
C THR A 985 3.42 36.88 23.73
N GLY A 986 4.11 35.75 23.51
CA GLY A 986 4.81 34.99 24.55
C GLY A 986 3.85 34.24 25.50
N GLU A 987 2.54 34.36 25.32
CA GLU A 987 1.51 33.66 26.08
C GLU A 987 0.82 32.59 25.21
N PRO A 988 0.39 31.44 25.77
CA PRO A 988 -0.03 30.28 24.99
C PRO A 988 -1.36 30.41 24.19
N GLY A 989 -1.94 31.60 24.03
CA GLY A 989 -3.27 31.77 23.39
C GLY A 989 -4.41 31.10 24.20
N PRO A 990 -5.65 31.06 23.68
CA PRO A 990 -6.84 30.55 24.41
C PRO A 990 -6.80 29.08 24.86
N GLY A 991 -5.79 28.30 24.43
CA GLY A 991 -5.67 26.87 24.73
C GLY A 991 -4.27 26.31 24.61
N GLY A 992 -3.24 27.05 25.01
CA GLY A 992 -1.88 26.50 25.06
C GLY A 992 -1.54 25.83 26.40
N ILE A 993 -0.38 25.16 26.47
CA ILE A 993 -0.02 24.29 27.60
C ILE A 993 0.33 25.12 28.84
N TYR A 994 -0.62 25.29 29.76
CA TYR A 994 -0.39 25.99 31.02
C TYR A 994 0.19 25.05 32.11
N PRO A 995 1.09 25.54 33.01
CA PRO A 995 1.75 24.71 34.03
C PRO A 995 0.81 23.97 34.99
N ASP A 996 -0.38 24.51 35.25
CA ASP A 996 -1.42 23.95 36.11
C ASP A 996 -2.24 22.85 35.40
N GLN A 997 -2.39 22.94 34.08
CA GLN A 997 -3.05 21.93 33.25
C GLN A 997 -2.17 20.71 32.94
N LEU A 998 -0.85 20.82 33.16
CA LEU A 998 0.12 19.75 32.93
C LEU A 998 -0.27 18.43 33.60
N SER A 999 -0.87 18.48 34.79
CA SER A 999 -1.27 17.28 35.55
C SER A 999 -2.46 16.54 34.93
N ASP A 1000 -3.42 17.26 34.35
CA ASP A 1000 -4.58 16.68 33.68
C ASP A 1000 -4.26 16.32 32.23
N PHE A 1001 -3.36 17.06 31.56
CA PHE A 1001 -2.85 16.71 30.24
C PHE A 1001 -1.93 15.48 30.29
N THR A 1002 -1.09 15.38 31.32
CA THR A 1002 -0.33 14.16 31.64
C THR A 1002 -1.27 12.98 31.89
N ARG A 1003 -2.39 13.20 32.59
CA ARG A 1003 -3.43 12.18 32.79
C ARG A 1003 -4.07 11.76 31.47
N SER A 1004 -4.39 12.71 30.59
CA SER A 1004 -4.95 12.41 29.27
C SER A 1004 -3.98 11.62 28.39
N ILE A 1005 -2.67 11.92 28.42
CA ILE A 1005 -1.67 11.18 27.63
C ILE A 1005 -1.34 9.80 28.23
N LEU A 1006 -1.24 9.67 29.55
CA LEU A 1006 -0.85 8.43 30.23
C LEU A 1006 -2.03 7.49 30.50
N GLU A 1007 -3.17 8.04 30.89
CA GLU A 1007 -4.35 7.31 31.34
C GLU A 1007 -5.48 7.32 30.29
N ASN A 1008 -5.31 8.07 29.19
CA ASN A 1008 -6.29 8.22 28.12
C ASN A 1008 -7.67 8.71 28.62
N ASP A 1009 -7.67 9.55 29.65
CA ASP A 1009 -8.87 10.13 30.28
C ASP A 1009 -8.71 11.65 30.51
N PRO A 1010 -9.36 12.50 29.69
CA PRO A 1010 -10.13 12.15 28.49
C PRO A 1010 -9.22 11.60 27.36
N PRO A 1011 -9.78 10.92 26.34
CA PRO A 1011 -8.98 10.24 25.32
C PRO A 1011 -8.08 11.18 24.51
N PHE A 1012 -6.80 10.83 24.38
CA PHE A 1012 -5.81 11.52 23.54
C PHE A 1012 -5.98 11.05 22.09
N LYS A 1013 -6.59 11.89 21.25
CA LYS A 1013 -7.03 11.54 19.89
C LYS A 1013 -5.90 11.59 18.85
N ASN A 1014 -6.07 10.89 17.73
CA ASN A 1014 -5.21 11.07 16.56
C ASN A 1014 -5.56 12.39 15.83
N LEU A 1015 -4.59 13.00 15.13
CA LEU A 1015 -4.80 14.21 14.30
C LEU A 1015 -5.88 13.98 13.23
N SER A 1016 -5.97 12.75 12.70
CA SER A 1016 -7.04 12.36 11.76
C SER A 1016 -8.44 12.29 12.39
N GLU A 1017 -8.54 12.11 13.71
CA GLU A 1017 -9.79 12.13 14.47
C GLU A 1017 -10.22 13.54 14.88
N LEU A 1018 -9.34 14.54 14.66
CA LEU A 1018 -9.60 15.97 14.84
C LEU A 1018 -10.08 16.65 13.54
N GLU A 1019 -10.40 15.88 12.49
CA GLU A 1019 -10.78 16.41 11.17
C GLU A 1019 -12.23 16.93 11.08
N GLY A 1020 -13.13 16.57 12.01
CA GLY A 1020 -14.58 16.69 11.78
C GLY A 1020 -15.46 17.47 12.76
N GLU A 1021 -15.01 17.82 13.98
CA GLU A 1021 -15.89 18.49 14.96
C GLU A 1021 -15.19 19.57 15.79
N ILE A 1022 -15.91 20.68 16.02
CA ILE A 1022 -15.61 21.83 16.89
C ILE A 1022 -15.66 21.45 18.39
N VAL A 1023 -15.81 20.16 18.74
CA VAL A 1023 -15.78 19.76 20.15
C VAL A 1023 -14.33 19.69 20.59
N LEU A 1024 -13.91 20.78 21.23
CA LEU A 1024 -12.86 20.84 22.21
C LEU A 1024 -12.86 19.54 23.02
N THR A 1025 -12.02 18.59 22.64
CA THR A 1025 -11.41 17.71 23.63
C THR A 1025 -10.82 18.66 24.68
N LYS A 1026 -10.83 18.24 25.95
CA LYS A 1026 -10.35 19.08 27.07
C LYS A 1026 -8.95 19.69 26.82
N PHE A 1027 -8.18 19.13 25.86
CA PHE A 1027 -6.83 19.53 25.46
C PHE A 1027 -6.61 19.72 23.94
N GLY A 1028 -7.67 19.92 23.13
CA GLY A 1028 -7.55 19.91 21.67
C GLY A 1028 -6.69 21.03 21.09
N TYR A 1029 -6.65 22.20 21.73
CA TYR A 1029 -5.77 23.30 21.35
C TYR A 1029 -4.31 23.00 21.70
N GLU A 1030 -4.08 22.40 22.87
CA GLU A 1030 -2.78 22.03 23.40
C GLU A 1030 -2.14 20.94 22.52
N GLU A 1031 -2.92 19.93 22.15
CA GLU A 1031 -2.55 18.88 21.21
C GLU A 1031 -2.14 19.48 19.85
N SER A 1032 -3.01 20.33 19.28
CA SER A 1032 -2.81 20.96 17.98
C SER A 1032 -1.59 21.88 17.93
N THR A 1033 -1.37 22.67 18.98
CA THR A 1033 -0.23 23.60 19.08
C THR A 1033 1.09 22.83 19.22
N SER A 1034 1.10 21.72 19.95
CA SER A 1034 2.29 20.90 20.15
C SER A 1034 2.84 20.30 18.86
N VAL A 1035 2.00 20.13 17.83
CA VAL A 1035 2.42 19.68 16.49
C VAL A 1035 3.39 20.69 15.86
N PHE A 1036 3.04 21.97 15.88
CA PHE A 1036 3.88 23.02 15.29
C PHE A 1036 5.16 23.27 16.09
N LEU A 1037 5.08 23.17 17.42
CA LEU A 1037 6.26 23.22 18.30
C LEU A 1037 7.21 22.04 18.03
N PHE A 1038 6.67 20.84 17.80
CA PHE A 1038 7.46 19.69 17.40
C PHE A 1038 8.12 19.86 16.03
N ILE A 1039 7.43 20.46 15.06
CA ILE A 1039 8.02 20.78 13.75
C ILE A 1039 9.17 21.78 13.92
N GLU A 1040 8.97 22.84 14.71
CA GLU A 1040 10.02 23.83 14.98
C GLU A 1040 11.24 23.20 15.65
N GLU A 1041 11.04 22.35 16.66
CA GLU A 1041 12.14 21.69 17.39
C GLU A 1041 12.91 20.70 16.52
N ASN A 1042 12.23 19.90 15.69
CA ASN A 1042 12.84 18.76 14.99
C ASN A 1042 13.22 19.05 13.53
N TYR A 1043 12.55 20.01 12.89
CA TYR A 1043 12.71 20.34 11.48
C TYR A 1043 13.01 21.83 11.24
N GLY A 1044 12.81 22.68 12.24
CA GLY A 1044 13.04 24.12 12.17
C GLY A 1044 11.82 24.93 11.72
N GLU A 1045 11.71 26.16 12.21
CA GLU A 1045 10.60 27.08 11.91
C GLU A 1045 10.41 27.32 10.39
N SER A 1046 11.50 27.31 9.61
CA SER A 1046 11.43 27.48 8.15
C SER A 1046 10.60 26.41 7.47
N LYS A 1047 10.56 25.20 8.03
CA LYS A 1047 9.78 24.08 7.49
C LYS A 1047 8.28 24.29 7.64
N ILE A 1048 7.82 24.98 8.68
CA ILE A 1048 6.41 25.36 8.82
C ILE A 1048 6.00 26.28 7.66
N LYS A 1049 6.84 27.25 7.31
CA LYS A 1049 6.60 28.17 6.18
C LYS A 1049 6.61 27.44 4.84
N GLU A 1050 7.51 26.47 4.66
CA GLU A 1050 7.54 25.61 3.48
C GLU A 1050 6.30 24.73 3.39
N ILE A 1051 5.82 24.15 4.49
CA ILE A 1051 4.58 23.36 4.53
C ILE A 1051 3.39 24.21 4.15
N ILE A 1052 3.26 25.44 4.67
CA ILE A 1052 2.16 26.36 4.31
C ILE A 1052 2.15 26.62 2.80
N ARG A 1053 3.32 26.90 2.19
CA ARG A 1053 3.43 27.10 0.73
C ARG A 1053 3.17 25.83 -0.07
N ALA A 1054 3.63 24.69 0.42
CA ALA A 1054 3.38 23.41 -0.23
C ALA A 1054 1.90 23.03 -0.15
N ALA A 1055 1.24 23.30 0.98
CA ALA A 1055 -0.18 23.07 1.18
C ALA A 1055 -1.03 23.90 0.23
N ASP A 1056 -0.64 25.14 -0.07
CA ASP A 1056 -1.24 25.94 -1.16
C ASP A 1056 -1.03 25.27 -2.53
N ALA A 1057 0.19 24.78 -2.82
CA ALA A 1057 0.53 24.20 -4.12
C ALA A 1057 -0.11 22.82 -4.41
N VAL A 1058 -0.31 21.99 -3.38
CA VAL A 1058 -0.88 20.63 -3.50
C VAL A 1058 -2.30 20.52 -2.95
N GLU A 1059 -2.83 21.61 -2.39
CA GLU A 1059 -4.18 21.74 -1.83
C GLU A 1059 -4.58 20.65 -0.84
N ASN A 1060 -3.59 20.19 -0.07
CA ASN A 1060 -3.75 19.14 0.91
C ASN A 1060 -2.66 19.26 1.97
N VAL A 1061 -3.06 19.50 3.21
CA VAL A 1061 -2.13 19.65 4.34
C VAL A 1061 -1.30 18.37 4.53
N HIS A 1062 -1.88 17.18 4.43
CA HIS A 1062 -1.13 15.93 4.66
C HIS A 1062 -0.11 15.64 3.54
N ALA A 1063 -0.46 15.90 2.29
CA ALA A 1063 0.46 15.76 1.17
C ALA A 1063 1.60 16.78 1.23
N ALA A 1064 1.34 17.99 1.75
CA ALA A 1064 2.37 19.02 1.96
C ALA A 1064 3.42 18.60 2.98
N PHE A 1065 3.03 17.89 4.05
CA PHE A 1065 3.98 17.34 5.03
C PHE A 1065 4.91 16.33 4.37
N GLN A 1066 4.37 15.43 3.54
CA GLN A 1066 5.20 14.47 2.82
C GLN A 1066 6.14 15.15 1.82
N ALA A 1067 5.67 16.18 1.13
CA ALA A 1067 6.48 16.94 0.18
C ALA A 1067 7.64 17.72 0.84
N VAL A 1068 7.43 18.25 2.06
CA VAL A 1068 8.38 19.18 2.71
C VAL A 1068 9.26 18.51 3.75
N LEU A 1069 8.72 17.56 4.51
CA LEU A 1069 9.43 16.85 5.58
C LEU A 1069 10.02 15.52 5.11
N GLY A 1070 9.62 15.03 3.92
CA GLY A 1070 10.12 13.76 3.36
C GLY A 1070 9.62 12.51 4.11
N VAL A 1071 8.64 12.66 5.00
CA VAL A 1071 8.01 11.58 5.77
C VAL A 1071 6.51 11.59 5.52
N SER A 1072 5.87 10.41 5.43
CA SER A 1072 4.41 10.36 5.30
C SER A 1072 3.75 11.02 6.52
N PHE A 1073 2.55 11.56 6.34
CA PHE A 1073 1.82 12.22 7.43
C PHE A 1073 1.62 11.27 8.62
N GLN A 1074 1.36 9.98 8.37
CA GLN A 1074 1.24 8.95 9.41
C GLN A 1074 2.55 8.73 10.18
N ALA A 1075 3.70 8.76 9.49
CA ALA A 1075 5.00 8.64 10.13
C ALA A 1075 5.36 9.89 10.96
N PHE A 1076 5.00 11.07 10.47
CA PHE A 1076 5.13 12.32 11.20
C PHE A 1076 4.30 12.32 12.49
N GLU A 1077 3.01 11.96 12.39
CA GLU A 1077 2.07 11.89 13.51
C GLU A 1077 2.56 10.90 14.59
N ALA A 1078 3.02 9.72 14.19
CA ALA A 1078 3.60 8.74 15.10
C ALA A 1078 4.87 9.27 15.80
N GLY A 1079 5.73 9.98 15.08
CA GLY A 1079 6.96 10.57 15.61
C GLY A 1079 6.70 11.67 16.65
N TRP A 1080 5.81 12.61 16.32
CA TRP A 1080 5.36 13.67 17.24
C TRP A 1080 4.78 13.08 18.52
N ARG A 1081 3.82 12.14 18.38
CA ARG A 1081 3.14 11.51 19.52
C ARG A 1081 4.10 10.76 20.43
N LYS A 1082 5.08 10.06 19.85
CA LYS A 1082 6.13 9.36 20.60
C LYS A 1082 6.99 10.34 21.39
N CYS A 1083 7.38 11.46 20.79
CA CYS A 1083 8.17 12.49 21.45
C CYS A 1083 7.41 13.09 22.64
N LEU A 1084 6.16 13.51 22.40
CA LEU A 1084 5.28 14.08 23.41
C LEU A 1084 5.06 13.11 24.60
N THR A 1085 4.70 11.86 24.31
CA THR A 1085 4.44 10.84 25.34
C THR A 1085 5.67 10.57 26.19
N ARG A 1086 6.85 10.43 25.55
CA ARG A 1086 8.11 10.13 26.24
C ARG A 1086 8.50 11.23 27.24
N SER A 1087 8.30 12.49 26.87
CA SER A 1087 8.64 13.62 27.75
C SER A 1087 7.69 13.72 28.95
N VAL A 1088 6.40 13.44 28.74
CA VAL A 1088 5.41 13.37 29.83
C VAL A 1088 5.74 12.25 30.82
N VAL A 1089 6.02 11.04 30.33
CA VAL A 1089 6.39 9.88 31.17
C VAL A 1089 7.61 10.21 32.03
N ALA A 1090 8.67 10.74 31.41
CA ALA A 1090 9.89 11.06 32.14
C ALA A 1090 9.66 12.10 33.24
N ILE A 1091 8.84 13.13 32.99
CA ILE A 1091 8.48 14.14 34.01
C ILE A 1091 7.69 13.49 35.15
N ALA A 1092 6.75 12.59 34.85
CA ALA A 1092 5.96 11.89 35.86
C ALA A 1092 6.83 10.97 36.74
N GLU A 1093 7.73 10.20 36.14
CA GLU A 1093 8.68 9.33 36.85
C GLU A 1093 9.65 10.14 37.72
N ALA A 1094 10.22 11.21 37.17
CA ALA A 1094 11.10 12.11 37.91
C ALA A 1094 10.39 12.75 39.10
N LYS A 1095 9.12 13.18 38.92
CA LYS A 1095 8.29 13.73 40.01
C LYS A 1095 8.03 12.68 41.10
N SER A 1096 7.79 11.44 40.71
CA SER A 1096 7.60 10.32 41.65
C SER A 1096 8.88 10.02 42.44
N ALA A 1097 10.02 9.91 41.76
CA ALA A 1097 11.33 9.63 42.35
C ALA A 1097 11.78 10.76 43.31
N VAL A 1098 11.62 12.03 42.91
CA VAL A 1098 11.87 13.19 43.78
C VAL A 1098 10.98 13.15 45.03
N GLY A 1099 9.70 12.84 44.88
CA GLY A 1099 8.78 12.70 46.01
C GLY A 1099 9.11 11.50 46.92
N ALA A 1100 9.65 10.41 46.38
CA ALA A 1100 10.12 9.27 47.16
C ALA A 1100 11.37 9.61 47.97
N ALA A 1101 12.36 10.25 47.35
CA ALA A 1101 13.58 10.71 48.01
C ALA A 1101 13.28 11.74 49.12
N GLU A 1102 12.29 12.61 48.94
CA GLU A 1102 11.76 13.50 49.99
C GLU A 1102 11.18 12.73 51.18
N ARG A 1103 10.25 11.78 50.92
CA ARG A 1103 9.59 11.00 51.98
C ARG A 1103 10.58 10.15 52.77
N GLU A 1104 11.61 9.65 52.09
CA GLU A 1104 12.66 8.83 52.68
C GLU A 1104 13.74 9.68 53.36
N GLY A 1105 13.72 11.01 53.30
CA GLY A 1105 14.71 11.86 53.98
C GLY A 1105 16.12 11.79 53.38
N ARG A 1106 16.23 11.50 52.07
CA ARG A 1106 17.49 11.52 51.31
C ARG A 1106 17.81 12.95 50.89
N THR A 1107 18.76 13.60 51.58
CA THR A 1107 19.01 15.05 51.45
C THR A 1107 20.10 15.39 50.44
N HIS A 1108 21.06 14.50 50.20
CA HIS A 1108 22.17 14.75 49.26
C HIS A 1108 21.71 14.51 47.82
N GLY A 1109 21.75 15.54 46.96
CA GLY A 1109 21.29 15.49 45.56
C GLY A 1109 19.83 15.91 45.34
N LEU A 1110 18.99 15.92 46.37
CA LEU A 1110 17.57 16.22 46.25
C LEU A 1110 17.25 17.65 45.76
N HIS A 1111 18.05 18.64 46.17
CA HIS A 1111 17.88 20.02 45.71
C HIS A 1111 18.14 20.16 44.21
N GLU A 1112 19.15 19.45 43.70
CA GLU A 1112 19.48 19.43 42.28
C GLU A 1112 18.43 18.66 41.46
N ALA A 1113 17.93 17.53 41.98
CA ALA A 1113 16.85 16.78 41.35
C ALA A 1113 15.56 17.62 41.19
N LYS A 1114 15.21 18.43 42.21
CA LYS A 1114 14.08 19.38 42.13
C LYS A 1114 14.29 20.48 41.11
N ALA A 1115 15.52 21.02 41.01
CA ALA A 1115 15.84 22.04 40.02
C ALA A 1115 15.70 21.50 38.59
N ARG A 1116 16.25 20.29 38.33
CA ARG A 1116 16.13 19.62 37.03
C ARG A 1116 14.68 19.25 36.68
N LEU A 1117 13.88 18.83 37.66
CA LEU A 1117 12.45 18.58 37.45
C LEU A 1117 11.69 19.86 37.07
N SER A 1118 12.04 21.00 37.69
CA SER A 1118 11.44 22.30 37.34
C SER A 1118 11.88 22.77 35.95
N GLU A 1119 13.14 22.56 35.57
CA GLU A 1119 13.65 22.82 34.21
C GLU A 1119 12.92 21.96 33.17
N ALA A 1120 12.69 20.68 33.47
CA ALA A 1120 11.95 19.76 32.60
C ALA A 1120 10.51 20.18 32.37
N GLN A 1121 9.81 20.58 33.44
CA GLN A 1121 8.44 21.10 33.36
C GLN A 1121 8.37 22.39 32.55
N ASN A 1122 9.33 23.30 32.74
CA ASN A 1122 9.42 24.52 31.94
C ASN A 1122 9.68 24.21 30.46
N ALA A 1123 10.64 23.34 30.15
CA ALA A 1123 10.91 22.95 28.76
C ALA A 1123 9.68 22.32 28.08
N PHE A 1124 8.92 21.49 28.81
CA PHE A 1124 7.69 20.90 28.30
C PHE A 1124 6.60 21.94 28.02
N ASN A 1125 6.39 22.90 28.94
CA ASN A 1125 5.43 24.00 28.76
C ASN A 1125 5.73 24.84 27.52
N PHE A 1126 7.00 24.90 27.11
CA PHE A 1126 7.44 25.62 25.92
C PHE A 1126 7.61 24.73 24.68
N GLY A 1127 7.05 23.51 24.70
CA GLY A 1127 7.09 22.58 23.57
C GLY A 1127 8.48 22.07 23.19
N ARG A 1128 9.46 22.19 24.09
CA ARG A 1128 10.83 21.67 23.92
C ARG A 1128 10.88 20.27 24.50
N PHE A 1129 10.25 19.32 23.80
CA PHE A 1129 9.98 17.99 24.32
C PHE A 1129 11.27 17.19 24.52
N GLY A 1130 12.28 17.38 23.67
CA GLY A 1130 13.59 16.75 23.82
C GLY A 1130 14.33 17.21 25.07
N GLU A 1131 14.37 18.53 25.29
CA GLU A 1131 14.97 19.13 26.50
C GLU A 1131 14.20 18.72 27.77
N ALA A 1132 12.87 18.69 27.69
CA ALA A 1132 12.02 18.24 28.78
C ALA A 1132 12.33 16.80 29.20
N TRP A 1133 12.51 15.90 28.22
CA TRP A 1133 12.86 14.51 28.49
C TRP A 1133 14.27 14.40 29.12
N GLU A 1134 15.25 15.15 28.60
CA GLU A 1134 16.64 15.13 29.10
C GLU A 1134 16.69 15.60 30.56
N LYS A 1135 16.05 16.74 30.86
CA LYS A 1135 16.00 17.30 32.23
C LYS A 1135 15.21 16.46 33.20
N ALA A 1136 14.14 15.81 32.73
CA ALA A 1136 13.41 14.86 33.56
C ALA A 1136 14.25 13.60 33.86
N SER A 1137 14.99 13.09 32.88
CA SER A 1137 15.85 11.92 33.06
C SER A 1137 17.03 12.22 34.00
N GLU A 1138 17.61 13.42 33.90
CA GLU A 1138 18.59 13.94 34.87
C GLU A 1138 17.99 13.99 36.27
N ALA A 1139 16.81 14.58 36.42
CA ALA A 1139 16.11 14.70 37.71
C ALA A 1139 15.83 13.32 38.35
N TYR A 1140 15.36 12.36 37.56
CA TYR A 1140 15.10 10.99 38.00
C TYR A 1140 16.38 10.31 38.51
N THR A 1141 17.46 10.39 37.72
CA THR A 1141 18.74 9.75 38.06
C THR A 1141 19.34 10.33 39.35
N ILE A 1142 19.27 11.65 39.52
CA ILE A 1142 19.75 12.33 40.73
C ILE A 1142 18.88 11.97 41.94
N ALA A 1143 17.56 11.86 41.78
CA ALA A 1143 16.65 11.46 42.85
C ALA A 1143 16.87 10.00 43.30
N GLU A 1144 17.08 9.07 42.37
CA GLU A 1144 17.36 7.65 42.68
C GLU A 1144 18.71 7.47 43.38
N SER A 1145 19.71 8.26 43.01
CA SER A 1145 21.06 8.22 43.60
C SER A 1145 21.21 9.05 44.89
N ALA A 1146 20.15 9.74 45.33
CA ALA A 1146 20.17 10.52 46.55
C ALA A 1146 20.44 9.63 47.78
N THR A 1147 21.21 10.13 48.75
CA THR A 1147 21.55 9.39 49.98
C THR A 1147 21.29 10.24 51.23
N HIS A 1148 21.21 9.58 52.38
CA HIS A 1148 21.18 10.24 53.68
C HIS A 1148 22.55 10.85 54.02
N GLU A 1149 22.57 11.97 54.75
CA GLU A 1149 23.82 12.54 55.28
C GLU A 1149 24.61 11.51 56.10
N ALA A 1150 25.87 11.29 55.73
CA ALA A 1150 26.75 10.34 56.39
C ALA A 1150 27.22 10.85 57.77
N ALA A 1151 26.93 10.09 58.83
CA ALA A 1151 27.63 10.19 60.10
C ALA A 1151 28.93 9.37 60.03
N GLY A 1152 30.10 10.06 60.06
CA GLY A 1152 31.40 9.61 60.59
C GLY A 1152 32.07 8.32 60.08
N PRO A 1153 33.42 8.28 59.90
CA PRO A 1153 34.08 7.16 59.23
C PRO A 1153 34.31 5.98 60.17
N SER A 1154 33.89 4.77 59.77
CA SER A 1154 34.47 3.52 60.29
C SER A 1154 34.79 2.54 59.16
N GLN A 1155 35.93 1.89 59.33
CA GLN A 1155 36.79 1.28 58.32
C GLN A 1155 36.22 0.01 57.68
N GLY A 1156 36.42 -0.14 56.36
CA GLY A 1156 36.31 -1.45 55.69
C GLY A 1156 36.12 -1.40 54.17
N ALA A 1157 37.24 -1.49 53.43
CA ALA A 1157 37.35 -1.86 52.00
C ALA A 1157 37.16 -0.79 50.89
N PRO A 1158 38.21 -0.02 50.53
CA PRO A 1158 38.21 0.90 49.39
C PRO A 1158 39.03 0.38 48.18
N TRP A 1159 38.58 -0.68 47.49
CA TRP A 1159 39.24 -1.10 46.22
C TRP A 1159 38.30 -1.49 45.08
N ILE A 1160 36.97 -1.60 45.30
CA ILE A 1160 36.04 -2.03 44.25
C ILE A 1160 35.43 -0.84 43.48
N TRP A 1161 35.33 0.34 44.10
CA TRP A 1161 34.67 1.51 43.50
C TRP A 1161 35.58 2.42 42.67
N ALA A 1162 36.91 2.35 42.86
CA ALA A 1162 37.86 3.12 42.05
C ALA A 1162 37.96 2.60 40.60
N GLY A 1163 37.68 1.31 40.35
CA GLY A 1163 37.70 0.72 39.01
C GLY A 1163 36.49 1.08 38.15
N VAL A 1164 35.32 1.21 38.77
CA VAL A 1164 34.07 1.52 38.06
C VAL A 1164 34.01 2.99 37.66
N GLY A 1165 34.48 3.91 38.52
CA GLY A 1165 34.53 5.34 38.21
C GLY A 1165 35.47 5.70 37.06
N ILE A 1166 36.60 4.99 36.92
CA ILE A 1166 37.56 5.21 35.83
C ILE A 1166 37.02 4.64 34.50
N ALA A 1167 36.31 3.52 34.52
CA ALA A 1167 35.71 2.94 33.32
C ALA A 1167 34.57 3.81 32.75
N VAL A 1168 33.72 4.38 33.61
CA VAL A 1168 32.64 5.28 33.20
C VAL A 1168 33.20 6.61 32.66
N ALA A 1169 34.24 7.17 33.30
CA ALA A 1169 34.89 8.39 32.81
C ALA A 1169 35.54 8.22 31.42
N VAL A 1170 36.11 7.05 31.12
CA VAL A 1170 36.72 6.76 29.82
C VAL A 1170 35.66 6.56 28.72
N ILE A 1171 34.51 5.97 29.05
CA ILE A 1171 33.39 5.79 28.11
C ILE A 1171 32.72 7.13 27.79
N VAL A 1172 32.53 8.00 28.79
CA VAL A 1172 31.99 9.35 28.61
C VAL A 1172 32.95 10.24 27.80
N LEU A 1173 34.27 10.13 28.00
CA LEU A 1173 35.25 10.86 27.20
C LEU A 1173 35.29 10.39 25.74
N ALA A 1174 35.09 9.08 25.50
CA ALA A 1174 35.03 8.51 24.14
C ALA A 1174 33.75 8.92 23.39
N PHE A 1175 32.63 9.09 24.11
CA PHE A 1175 31.35 9.55 23.56
C PHE A 1175 31.35 11.07 23.27
N LEU A 1176 32.06 11.87 24.09
CA LEU A 1176 32.20 13.31 23.86
C LEU A 1176 33.19 13.65 22.72
N LEU A 1177 34.18 12.80 22.46
CA LEU A 1177 35.14 12.99 21.36
C LEU A 1177 34.60 12.57 19.98
N THR A 1178 33.57 11.71 19.94
CA THR A 1178 32.89 11.30 18.70
C THR A 1178 31.85 12.33 18.24
N ARG A 1179 31.21 13.06 19.15
CA ARG A 1179 30.22 14.12 18.81
C ARG A 1179 30.81 15.44 18.28
N LYS A 1180 32.14 15.65 18.34
CA LYS A 1180 32.81 16.88 17.87
C LYS A 1180 33.41 16.80 16.46
N ARG A 1181 33.02 15.77 15.69
CA ARG A 1181 33.27 15.70 14.23
C ARG A 1181 31.96 15.36 13.52
N LYS A 1182 31.04 16.32 13.50
CA LYS A 1182 30.22 16.63 12.33
C LYS A 1182 30.40 18.11 12.05
#